data_AF-Q5AVI4-F1
#
_entry.id   AF-Q5AVI4-F1
#
_cell.length_a   1.000
_cell.length_b   1.000
_cell.length_c   1.000
_cell.angle_alpha   90.00
_cell.angle_beta   90.00
_cell.angle_gamma   90.00
#
_symmetry.space_group_name_H-M   'P 1'
#
loop_
_entity.id
_entity.type
_entity.pdbx_description
1 polymer ?
#
loop_
_entity_poly.entity_id
_entity_poly.type
_entity_poly.pdbx_seq_one_letter_code
_entity_poly.pdbx_strand_id
1 'polypeptide(L)'
;MSLNQNLGQQETGVTTTGQHFGRATRDHYEQDDWALTLFNSSAREIVISPDPVDRKRQPAEPAFIRPTQDSLYLSGLFTILHSIPLAREALLLRNKVLSNYGYDAQWWNGQPIYLPKIVSIHDAQDGNTEWDDILYESQRIVAFLDCTTRAFGSTDALAGLKRLETYGSSSAVGTFLEAWQEAAVAADPGNPLATVFSSMAYKRPPKTDDSSATEQEASIDEEPIDKEFFTLEPYVEPIHGQTLYDVLDGTMWSDTPGEELDDVWLEHVADVLTIQLDSVDTTAKAIDVRIPATFYPDRYLASCRDIAREYRLQRLKIREDVVKLRSLMDRLSIGSGLSKGVTSREALEKAADAAASLAPQTESNEDSTSVEKLALQLKAISRKIEDKLKELESRQQQALESLKNYSKYLTEPSTSPGEPPVHKYTLRGVCTEPHVTYVLRRSPPNDTTKPKPDDYEWWRISFSVDDAKSRQAQTGRPAPRDADVIGYTVRKVREVEVLRAAREESKNVLLVYANSNAMNCKEEPAPAPLQRFVSDDNAAFENELQEWEHNADTRQNADTQWERTVGSRPAYPSPSIGQEDVPASKVNVFDYQVASFDDDPAEGQEMQERGVRPLLGQAGSHGHQAPRSSYQNTNPNLPSYLTPLLQRMSSESDTQLETTASSTLYLLESRLNRLTYLLTGDTAWTGTPNPPPKPSSYDETVSRRLQRLESELENLAGKVGVVRDILGLYLFRSTSTLSLPTSTTDQTDTPETTQPSDPETEPSPPLQIMLSIILSYASLISETASRLTSLTDTPIPDASLSASLIALQPRMNQLAAKQDEQSREIAELRVRTAKVLQRYYEVSLLGGGEVWGEWEGRMERVEREVKRVEVARGREGI
;
A
#
# COMPACT_ATOMS: atom_id res chain seq x y z
N MET A 1 31.28 -0.52 -1.48
CA MET A 1 30.73 -0.29 -0.12
C MET A 1 29.88 0.98 -0.19
N SER A 2 28.57 0.86 -0.45
CA SER A 2 27.67 2.02 -0.56
C SER A 2 27.08 2.31 0.82
N LEU A 3 27.30 3.52 1.33
CA LEU A 3 26.67 4.04 2.53
C LEU A 3 25.34 4.69 2.11
N ASN A 4 24.22 4.00 2.37
CA ASN A 4 22.89 4.59 2.25
C ASN A 4 22.66 5.58 3.40
N GLN A 5 22.43 6.85 3.08
CA GLN A 5 21.90 7.84 4.01
C GLN A 5 20.36 7.75 4.01
N ASN A 6 19.82 6.88 4.86
CA ASN A 6 18.48 7.03 5.44
C ASN A 6 18.66 6.93 6.96
N LEU A 7 19.07 8.04 7.58
CA LEU A 7 19.06 8.14 9.04
C LEU A 7 17.63 8.40 9.50
N GLY A 8 16.89 7.33 9.78
CA GLY A 8 15.64 7.38 10.52
C GLY A 8 15.84 7.94 11.94
N GLN A 9 14.77 8.44 12.53
CA GLN A 9 14.77 8.92 13.91
C GLN A 9 15.17 7.78 14.85
N GLN A 10 16.14 8.07 15.74
CA GLN A 10 16.65 7.11 16.73
C GLN A 10 15.68 7.03 17.91
N GLU A 11 15.27 5.81 18.27
CA GLU A 11 14.66 5.53 19.58
C GLU A 11 15.54 4.55 20.36
N THR A 12 15.63 4.79 21.67
CA THR A 12 16.37 3.97 22.62
C THR A 12 15.45 2.90 23.23
N GLY A 13 15.77 1.61 23.07
CA GLY A 13 15.00 0.50 23.64
C GLY A 13 15.87 -0.71 24.02
N VAL A 14 15.36 -1.56 24.92
CA VAL A 14 16.06 -2.72 25.50
C VAL A 14 15.94 -3.94 24.57
N THR A 15 17.06 -4.62 24.31
CA THR A 15 17.14 -5.75 23.35
C THR A 15 16.80 -7.12 23.93
N THR A 16 16.48 -7.22 25.23
CA THR A 16 16.15 -8.50 25.89
C THR A 16 14.89 -8.40 26.75
N THR A 17 13.95 -9.34 26.56
CA THR A 17 12.74 -9.47 27.36
C THR A 17 13.07 -9.85 28.82
N GLY A 18 12.72 -8.98 29.78
CA GLY A 18 12.81 -9.26 31.22
C GLY A 18 13.61 -8.27 32.07
N GLN A 19 14.25 -7.24 31.49
CA GLN A 19 14.86 -6.16 32.25
C GLN A 19 13.91 -4.95 32.34
N HIS A 20 13.42 -4.64 33.54
CA HIS A 20 12.72 -3.39 33.82
C HIS A 20 13.71 -2.34 34.34
N PHE A 21 13.76 -1.16 33.73
CA PHE A 21 14.47 -0.02 34.29
C PHE A 21 13.86 0.36 35.64
N GLY A 22 14.68 0.38 36.70
CA GLY A 22 14.33 1.03 37.95
C GLY A 22 14.36 2.55 37.81
N ARG A 23 13.94 3.28 38.85
CA ARG A 23 14.07 4.75 38.92
C ARG A 23 15.52 5.16 38.63
N ALA A 24 15.71 6.24 37.88
CA ALA A 24 17.03 6.71 37.42
C ALA A 24 17.89 7.26 38.58
N THR A 25 18.42 6.36 39.41
CA THR A 25 19.27 6.67 40.57
C THR A 25 20.66 6.06 40.45
N ARG A 26 21.09 5.66 39.25
CA ARG A 26 22.41 5.07 39.00
C ARG A 26 23.29 6.03 38.22
N ASP A 27 24.54 6.16 38.67
CA ASP A 27 25.54 7.06 38.09
C ASP A 27 26.21 6.48 36.82
N HIS A 28 26.02 5.19 36.55
CA HIS A 28 26.61 4.51 35.39
C HIS A 28 25.69 3.36 34.93
N TYR A 29 25.49 3.25 33.61
CA TYR A 29 24.80 2.14 32.94
C TYR A 29 25.81 1.42 32.05
N GLU A 30 25.85 0.07 32.10
CA GLU A 30 26.89 -0.73 31.43
C GLU A 30 26.72 -0.81 29.92
N GLN A 31 27.73 -0.35 29.16
CA GLN A 31 28.10 -0.77 27.80
C GLN A 31 27.04 -1.52 26.97
N ASP A 32 26.97 -2.78 27.37
CA ASP A 32 26.46 -3.89 26.63
C ASP A 32 24.94 -4.07 26.82
N ASP A 33 24.35 -3.38 27.81
CA ASP A 33 22.89 -3.26 28.00
C ASP A 33 22.28 -2.19 27.08
N TRP A 34 23.11 -1.46 26.30
CA TRP A 34 22.68 -0.43 25.34
C TRP A 34 23.22 -0.73 23.94
N ALA A 35 22.44 -1.49 23.17
CA ALA A 35 22.69 -1.66 21.74
C ALA A 35 21.87 -0.65 20.92
N LEU A 36 22.56 0.18 20.14
CA LEU A 36 21.95 0.94 19.05
C LEU A 36 21.54 -0.06 17.96
N THR A 37 20.24 -0.30 17.79
CA THR A 37 19.74 -1.05 16.64
C THR A 37 19.53 -0.08 15.48
N LEU A 38 20.23 -0.31 14.37
CA LEU A 38 19.94 0.41 13.12
C LEU A 38 18.57 -0.06 12.64
N PHE A 39 17.63 0.87 12.46
CA PHE A 39 16.40 0.55 11.74
C PHE A 39 16.80 0.22 10.29
N ASN A 40 16.74 -1.04 9.90
CA ASN A 40 16.60 -1.37 8.50
C ASN A 40 15.18 -0.94 8.13
N SER A 41 15.02 -0.01 7.17
CA SER A 41 13.70 0.31 6.59
C SER A 41 13.03 -0.92 5.93
N SER A 42 13.70 -2.07 5.90
CA SER A 42 13.21 -3.38 5.47
C SER A 42 12.97 -4.38 6.61
N ALA A 43 13.05 -3.98 7.88
CA ALA A 43 12.76 -4.86 9.01
C ALA A 43 11.25 -5.12 9.11
N ARG A 44 10.78 -6.08 8.31
CA ARG A 44 9.47 -6.72 8.47
C ARG A 44 9.40 -7.43 9.82
N GLU A 45 8.21 -7.51 10.40
CA GLU A 45 7.97 -8.24 11.66
C GLU A 45 8.59 -9.65 11.57
N ILE A 46 9.40 -10.00 12.56
CA ILE A 46 10.04 -11.32 12.62
C ILE A 46 8.93 -12.33 12.95
N VAL A 47 8.28 -12.88 11.91
CA VAL A 47 7.40 -14.02 12.06
C VAL A 47 8.25 -15.18 12.59
N ILE A 48 8.06 -15.51 13.88
CA ILE A 48 8.75 -16.63 14.52
C ILE A 48 8.23 -17.91 13.86
N SER A 49 8.99 -18.37 12.86
CA SER A 49 8.66 -19.55 12.10
C SER A 49 8.78 -20.79 12.98
N PRO A 50 7.88 -21.77 12.83
CA PRO A 50 7.96 -23.01 13.57
C PRO A 50 9.24 -23.79 13.21
N ASP A 51 9.63 -24.71 14.09
CA ASP A 51 10.84 -25.50 13.93
C ASP A 51 10.88 -26.27 12.59
N PRO A 52 12.06 -26.58 12.04
CA PRO A 52 12.20 -27.28 10.74
C PRO A 52 11.34 -28.55 10.65
N VAL A 53 11.27 -29.32 11.74
CA VAL A 53 10.49 -30.57 11.80
C VAL A 53 9.00 -30.31 11.66
N ASP A 54 8.50 -29.23 12.27
CA ASP A 54 7.09 -28.87 12.23
C ASP A 54 6.72 -28.24 10.87
N ARG A 55 7.71 -27.70 10.14
CA ARG A 55 7.58 -27.21 8.75
C ARG A 55 7.57 -28.32 7.70
N LYS A 56 7.87 -29.58 8.04
CA LYS A 56 7.88 -30.69 7.07
C LYS A 56 6.46 -31.06 6.63
N ARG A 57 6.22 -31.12 5.31
CA ARG A 57 4.92 -31.49 4.73
C ARG A 57 4.70 -32.99 4.80
N GLN A 58 3.47 -33.42 5.10
CA GLN A 58 3.09 -34.82 4.92
C GLN A 58 2.79 -35.11 3.43
N PRO A 59 3.18 -36.26 2.86
CA PRO A 59 3.02 -36.53 1.43
C PRO A 59 1.59 -36.38 0.86
N ALA A 60 0.57 -36.57 1.69
CA ALA A 60 -0.84 -36.44 1.30
C ALA A 60 -1.41 -35.02 1.47
N GLU A 61 -0.72 -34.13 2.19
CA GLU A 61 -1.20 -32.78 2.48
C GLU A 61 -0.87 -31.80 1.34
N PRO A 62 -1.75 -30.84 1.03
CA PRO A 62 -1.42 -29.72 0.15
C PRO A 62 -0.30 -28.85 0.74
N ALA A 63 0.61 -28.39 -0.13
CA ALA A 63 1.44 -27.23 0.19
C ALA A 63 0.59 -25.97 0.08
N PHE A 64 0.95 -24.94 0.84
CA PHE A 64 0.23 -23.66 0.84
C PHE A 64 1.19 -22.49 1.01
N ILE A 65 0.66 -21.27 0.90
CA ILE A 65 1.42 -20.05 1.19
C ILE A 65 0.91 -19.48 2.51
N ARG A 66 1.83 -19.15 3.43
CA ARG A 66 1.48 -18.54 4.71
C ARG A 66 0.93 -17.13 4.50
N PRO A 67 -0.02 -16.68 5.34
CA PRO A 67 -0.56 -15.32 5.25
C PRO A 67 0.50 -14.25 5.47
N THR A 68 0.26 -13.09 4.87
CA THR A 68 1.08 -11.88 4.98
C THR A 68 0.23 -10.75 5.55
N GLN A 69 0.82 -9.85 6.36
CA GLN A 69 0.08 -8.74 6.96
C GLN A 69 -0.22 -7.62 5.95
N ASP A 70 0.70 -7.40 5.00
CA ASP A 70 0.63 -6.30 4.04
C ASP A 70 -0.44 -6.54 2.95
N SER A 71 -0.56 -7.79 2.49
CA SER A 71 -1.53 -8.19 1.45
C SER A 71 -2.48 -9.28 1.96
N LEU A 72 -3.69 -8.90 2.36
CA LEU A 72 -4.69 -9.86 2.85
C LEU A 72 -5.15 -10.75 1.69
N TYR A 73 -5.39 -12.03 1.99
CA TYR A 73 -5.88 -13.06 1.06
C TYR A 73 -5.00 -13.42 -0.14
N LEU A 74 -3.95 -12.66 -0.48
CA LEU A 74 -3.04 -12.97 -1.60
C LEU A 74 -2.43 -14.37 -1.48
N SER A 75 -1.99 -14.75 -0.28
CA SER A 75 -1.42 -16.08 -0.01
C SER A 75 -2.43 -17.22 -0.22
N GLY A 76 -3.67 -17.00 0.25
CA GLY A 76 -4.77 -17.93 0.05
C GLY A 76 -5.14 -18.05 -1.43
N LEU A 77 -5.15 -16.93 -2.17
CA LEU A 77 -5.38 -16.89 -3.60
C LEU A 77 -4.37 -17.77 -4.36
N PHE A 78 -3.07 -17.62 -4.13
CA PHE A 78 -2.06 -18.47 -4.81
C PHE A 78 -2.26 -19.96 -4.52
N THR A 79 -2.58 -20.29 -3.27
CA THR A 79 -2.86 -21.67 -2.86
C THR A 79 -4.07 -22.24 -3.63
N ILE A 80 -5.10 -21.41 -3.86
CA ILE A 80 -6.30 -21.80 -4.61
C ILE A 80 -6.03 -21.85 -6.11
N LEU A 81 -5.36 -20.84 -6.68
CA LEU A 81 -5.04 -20.77 -8.12
C LEU A 81 -4.16 -21.95 -8.55
N HIS A 82 -3.22 -22.39 -7.70
CA HIS A 82 -2.41 -23.59 -7.95
C HIS A 82 -3.26 -24.85 -8.14
N SER A 83 -4.39 -24.96 -7.44
CA SER A 83 -5.31 -26.11 -7.55
C SER A 83 -6.15 -26.13 -8.83
N ILE A 84 -6.09 -25.05 -9.63
CA ILE A 84 -6.83 -24.90 -10.88
C ILE A 84 -5.84 -25.09 -12.03
N PRO A 85 -6.02 -26.12 -12.89
CA PRO A 85 -5.06 -26.45 -13.93
C PRO A 85 -4.72 -25.29 -14.87
N LEU A 86 -5.73 -24.57 -15.36
CA LEU A 86 -5.50 -23.44 -16.27
C LEU A 86 -4.82 -22.24 -15.58
N ALA A 87 -5.20 -21.89 -14.35
CA ALA A 87 -4.55 -20.80 -13.63
C ALA A 87 -3.09 -21.11 -13.34
N ARG A 88 -2.79 -22.36 -12.96
CA ARG A 88 -1.42 -22.85 -12.77
C ARG A 88 -0.60 -22.69 -14.06
N GLU A 89 -1.14 -23.13 -15.21
CA GLU A 89 -0.46 -23.01 -16.50
C GLU A 89 -0.29 -21.55 -16.95
N ALA A 90 -1.28 -20.70 -16.66
CA ALA A 90 -1.20 -19.26 -16.91
C ALA A 90 -0.06 -18.63 -16.11
N LEU A 91 -0.04 -18.82 -14.78
CA LEU A 91 0.99 -18.27 -13.88
C LEU A 91 2.41 -18.80 -14.17
N LEU A 92 2.54 -20.03 -14.67
CA LEU A 92 3.84 -20.57 -15.11
C LEU A 92 4.35 -19.91 -16.41
N LEU A 93 3.44 -19.42 -17.26
CA LEU A 93 3.72 -18.77 -18.55
C LEU A 93 4.91 -19.40 -19.29
N ARG A 94 4.77 -20.64 -19.76
CA ARG A 94 5.86 -21.48 -20.31
C ARG A 94 6.66 -20.84 -21.44
N ASN A 95 6.08 -19.87 -22.15
CA ASN A 95 6.74 -19.13 -23.22
C ASN A 95 7.82 -18.17 -22.71
N LYS A 96 7.83 -17.86 -21.41
CA LYS A 96 8.72 -16.88 -20.76
C LYS A 96 9.32 -17.46 -19.49
N VAL A 97 10.31 -18.32 -19.70
CA VAL A 97 11.04 -19.01 -18.62
C VAL A 97 12.49 -18.54 -18.59
N LEU A 98 13.02 -18.29 -17.39
CA LEU A 98 14.43 -17.96 -17.21
C LEU A 98 15.32 -19.21 -17.25
N SER A 99 16.57 -19.05 -17.69
CA SER A 99 17.58 -20.11 -17.60
C SER A 99 17.99 -20.40 -16.15
N ASN A 100 17.96 -19.36 -15.30
CA ASN A 100 18.26 -19.43 -13.88
C ASN A 100 17.35 -18.46 -13.11
N TYR A 101 16.65 -18.96 -12.09
CA TYR A 101 15.73 -18.19 -11.24
C TYR A 101 16.41 -17.59 -10.00
N GLY A 102 17.73 -17.79 -9.83
CA GLY A 102 18.45 -17.37 -8.63
C GLY A 102 18.17 -18.31 -7.45
N TYR A 103 18.81 -18.05 -6.31
CA TYR A 103 18.65 -18.84 -5.10
C TYR A 103 18.91 -17.97 -3.87
N ASP A 104 18.04 -18.07 -2.87
CA ASP A 104 18.23 -17.51 -1.53
C ASP A 104 17.67 -18.49 -0.49
N ALA A 105 18.43 -18.76 0.58
CA ALA A 105 18.10 -19.76 1.59
C ALA A 105 16.88 -19.39 2.45
N GLN A 106 16.50 -18.10 2.47
CA GLN A 106 15.37 -17.56 3.24
C GLN A 106 14.25 -17.03 2.33
N TRP A 107 14.30 -17.29 1.01
CA TRP A 107 13.23 -16.90 0.08
C TRP A 107 11.87 -17.48 0.48
N TRP A 108 11.83 -18.75 0.90
CA TRP A 108 10.61 -19.40 1.39
C TRP A 108 9.98 -18.67 2.59
N ASN A 109 10.78 -17.88 3.33
CA ASN A 109 10.34 -17.06 4.45
C ASN A 109 10.14 -15.58 4.08
N GLY A 110 10.15 -15.23 2.79
CA GLY A 110 9.81 -13.90 2.31
C GLY A 110 10.98 -12.99 1.93
N GLN A 111 12.21 -13.50 1.90
CA GLN A 111 13.35 -12.73 1.38
C GLN A 111 13.31 -12.65 -0.15
N PRO A 112 13.48 -11.45 -0.75
CA PRO A 112 13.43 -11.29 -2.21
C PRO A 112 14.70 -11.81 -2.90
N ILE A 113 14.56 -12.35 -4.11
CA ILE A 113 15.70 -12.75 -4.96
C ILE A 113 15.92 -11.70 -6.04
N TYR A 114 17.00 -10.93 -5.91
CA TYR A 114 17.38 -9.93 -6.90
C TYR A 114 18.18 -10.55 -8.05
N LEU A 115 17.58 -10.59 -9.25
CA LEU A 115 18.28 -10.95 -10.47
C LEU A 115 18.96 -9.72 -11.08
N PRO A 116 20.18 -9.84 -11.63
CA PRO A 116 20.83 -8.74 -12.31
C PRO A 116 20.05 -8.37 -13.59
N LYS A 117 19.56 -7.13 -13.66
CA LYS A 117 18.81 -6.59 -14.79
C LYS A 117 19.60 -5.50 -15.53
N ILE A 118 19.52 -5.50 -16.85
CA ILE A 118 19.99 -4.39 -17.68
C ILE A 118 18.82 -3.44 -17.83
N VAL A 119 18.88 -2.29 -17.18
CA VAL A 119 17.81 -1.28 -17.18
C VAL A 119 18.19 -0.14 -18.11
N SER A 120 17.33 0.21 -19.07
CA SER A 120 17.53 1.41 -19.88
C SER A 120 17.28 2.67 -19.03
N ILE A 121 17.93 3.77 -19.38
CA ILE A 121 17.71 5.08 -18.72
C ILE A 121 16.23 5.49 -18.79
N HIS A 122 15.51 5.08 -19.84
CA HIS A 122 14.09 5.34 -20.01
C HIS A 122 13.24 4.48 -19.05
N ASP A 123 13.53 3.18 -18.93
CA ASP A 123 12.80 2.27 -18.03
C ASP A 123 12.92 2.67 -16.55
N ALA A 124 14.06 3.25 -16.17
CA ALA A 124 14.29 3.78 -14.82
C ALA A 124 13.49 5.06 -14.53
N GLN A 125 13.18 5.88 -15.54
CA GLN A 125 12.37 7.09 -15.40
C GLN A 125 10.87 6.79 -15.31
N ASP A 126 10.41 5.77 -16.03
CA ASP A 126 9.00 5.35 -16.05
C ASP A 126 8.61 4.42 -14.89
N GLY A 127 9.56 4.01 -14.04
CA GLY A 127 9.31 3.01 -12.97
C GLY A 127 8.92 1.64 -13.52
N ASN A 128 9.36 1.33 -14.76
CA ASN A 128 8.88 0.21 -15.56
C ASN A 128 9.69 -1.09 -15.37
N THR A 129 10.48 -1.17 -14.29
CA THR A 129 11.48 -2.23 -14.08
C THR A 129 10.96 -3.52 -13.44
N GLU A 130 9.75 -3.50 -12.87
CA GLU A 130 9.27 -4.56 -11.96
C GLU A 130 8.36 -5.61 -12.63
N TRP A 131 7.92 -5.42 -13.87
CA TRP A 131 7.02 -6.37 -14.55
C TRP A 131 7.56 -7.80 -14.58
N ASP A 132 8.85 -7.90 -14.93
CA ASP A 132 9.59 -9.15 -14.94
C ASP A 132 9.64 -9.79 -13.54
N ASP A 133 9.75 -8.99 -12.47
CA ASP A 133 9.80 -9.52 -11.10
C ASP A 133 8.45 -10.13 -10.69
N ILE A 134 7.34 -9.49 -11.07
CA ILE A 134 5.99 -10.03 -10.82
C ILE A 134 5.83 -11.41 -11.47
N LEU A 135 6.27 -11.55 -12.74
CA LEU A 135 6.21 -12.83 -13.46
C LEU A 135 7.11 -13.88 -12.81
N TYR A 136 8.38 -13.56 -12.55
CA TYR A 136 9.34 -14.52 -12.04
C TYR A 136 9.03 -14.95 -10.61
N GLU A 137 8.59 -14.05 -9.74
CA GLU A 137 8.14 -14.41 -8.38
C GLU A 137 6.88 -15.28 -8.42
N SER A 138 5.90 -14.95 -9.27
CA SER A 138 4.70 -15.78 -9.45
C SER A 138 5.05 -17.19 -9.93
N GLN A 139 5.98 -17.32 -10.88
CA GLN A 139 6.47 -18.60 -11.38
C GLN A 139 7.19 -19.41 -10.30
N ARG A 140 8.04 -18.78 -9.46
CA ARG A 140 8.71 -19.43 -8.34
C ARG A 140 7.71 -19.96 -7.31
N ILE A 141 6.69 -19.16 -6.96
CA ILE A 141 5.63 -19.55 -6.01
C ILE A 141 4.84 -20.77 -6.53
N VAL A 142 4.41 -20.74 -7.80
CA VAL A 142 3.65 -21.86 -8.39
C VAL A 142 4.50 -23.13 -8.50
N ALA A 143 5.75 -23.00 -8.92
CA ALA A 143 6.68 -24.13 -8.95
C ALA A 143 6.96 -24.70 -7.55
N PHE A 144 7.09 -23.83 -6.54
CA PHE A 144 7.24 -24.24 -5.14
C PHE A 144 6.05 -25.10 -4.70
N LEU A 145 4.81 -24.66 -4.96
CA LEU A 145 3.60 -25.41 -4.57
C LEU A 145 3.48 -26.79 -5.25
N ASP A 146 4.08 -26.98 -6.44
CA ASP A 146 4.09 -28.28 -7.13
C ASP A 146 4.86 -29.35 -6.36
N CYS A 147 6.10 -29.05 -5.98
CA CYS A 147 7.08 -30.08 -5.62
C CYS A 147 7.83 -29.81 -4.30
N THR A 148 7.43 -28.81 -3.52
CA THR A 148 8.08 -28.52 -2.23
C THR A 148 7.94 -29.67 -1.23
N THR A 149 8.95 -29.86 -0.40
CA THR A 149 8.93 -30.75 0.77
C THR A 149 8.54 -30.01 2.06
N ARG A 150 8.55 -28.68 2.03
CA ARG A 150 8.05 -27.80 3.08
C ARG A 150 6.53 -27.73 3.03
N ALA A 151 5.89 -27.47 4.17
CA ALA A 151 4.44 -27.33 4.24
C ALA A 151 3.96 -26.00 3.68
N PHE A 152 4.73 -24.92 3.91
CA PHE A 152 4.37 -23.58 3.47
C PHE A 152 5.56 -22.80 2.90
N GLY A 153 5.25 -21.86 2.01
CA GLY A 153 6.13 -20.79 1.53
C GLY A 153 5.56 -19.41 1.85
N SER A 154 6.14 -18.34 1.30
CA SER A 154 5.72 -16.95 1.54
C SER A 154 5.51 -16.18 0.23
N THR A 155 4.57 -15.22 0.26
CA THR A 155 4.36 -14.21 -0.79
C THR A 155 4.99 -12.86 -0.46
N ASP A 156 5.72 -12.71 0.66
CA ASP A 156 6.20 -11.40 1.10
C ASP A 156 7.15 -10.75 0.08
N ALA A 157 7.95 -11.54 -0.65
CA ALA A 157 8.83 -11.03 -1.70
C ALA A 157 8.03 -10.36 -2.83
N LEU A 158 6.92 -10.98 -3.22
CA LEU A 158 5.99 -10.45 -4.22
C LEU A 158 5.22 -9.24 -3.68
N ALA A 159 4.68 -9.33 -2.46
CA ALA A 159 3.93 -8.24 -1.83
C ALA A 159 4.78 -6.97 -1.58
N GLY A 160 6.11 -7.12 -1.52
CA GLY A 160 7.06 -6.01 -1.37
C GLY A 160 7.44 -5.29 -2.67
N LEU A 161 6.87 -5.66 -3.82
CA LEU A 161 7.11 -4.96 -5.07
C LEU A 161 6.33 -3.64 -5.09
N LYS A 162 6.96 -2.56 -5.55
CA LYS A 162 6.37 -1.21 -5.54
C LYS A 162 5.07 -1.14 -6.33
N ARG A 163 4.95 -1.90 -7.43
CA ARG A 163 3.71 -2.05 -8.21
C ARG A 163 2.53 -2.61 -7.40
N LEU A 164 2.82 -3.39 -6.37
CA LEU A 164 1.83 -4.06 -5.51
C LEU A 164 1.69 -3.37 -4.15
N GLU A 165 2.46 -2.30 -3.87
CA GLU A 165 2.30 -1.47 -2.68
C GLU A 165 0.97 -0.70 -2.77
N THR A 166 -0.09 -1.30 -2.23
CA THR A 166 -1.42 -0.68 -2.14
C THR A 166 -1.56 0.16 -0.88
N TYR A 167 -2.22 1.32 -0.97
CA TYR A 167 -2.61 2.15 0.20
C TYR A 167 -3.71 1.51 1.08
N GLY A 168 -4.03 0.23 0.90
CA GLY A 168 -5.00 -0.53 1.68
C GLY A 168 -4.91 -2.02 1.40
N SER A 169 -5.04 -2.85 2.43
CA SER A 169 -4.75 -4.28 2.36
C SER A 169 -5.86 -5.14 1.72
N SER A 170 -7.04 -4.57 1.45
CA SER A 170 -8.19 -5.27 0.86
C SER A 170 -8.08 -5.43 -0.67
N SER A 171 -7.40 -4.51 -1.37
CA SER A 171 -7.35 -4.48 -2.85
C SER A 171 -6.18 -5.28 -3.44
N ALA A 172 -5.29 -5.82 -2.60
CA ALA A 172 -4.06 -6.49 -3.04
C ALA A 172 -4.30 -7.63 -4.05
N VAL A 173 -5.42 -8.35 -3.93
CA VAL A 173 -5.80 -9.43 -4.86
C VAL A 173 -6.08 -8.88 -6.27
N GLY A 174 -6.91 -7.86 -6.39
CA GLY A 174 -7.23 -7.22 -7.67
C GLY A 174 -5.99 -6.59 -8.30
N THR A 175 -5.22 -5.82 -7.52
CA THR A 175 -3.98 -5.18 -8.00
C THR A 175 -2.94 -6.20 -8.47
N PHE A 176 -2.80 -7.34 -7.79
CA PHE A 176 -1.92 -8.41 -8.25
C PHE A 176 -2.36 -9.02 -9.58
N LEU A 177 -3.64 -9.36 -9.73
CA LEU A 177 -4.15 -9.98 -10.95
C LEU A 177 -4.03 -9.03 -12.15
N GLU A 178 -4.31 -7.74 -11.94
CA GLU A 178 -4.11 -6.68 -12.93
C GLU A 178 -2.63 -6.57 -13.33
N ALA A 179 -1.74 -6.37 -12.35
CA ALA A 179 -0.32 -6.19 -12.61
C ALA A 179 0.33 -7.44 -13.25
N TRP A 180 -0.13 -8.64 -12.86
CA TRP A 180 0.33 -9.89 -13.45
C TRP A 180 -0.13 -10.01 -14.91
N GLN A 181 -1.40 -9.69 -15.22
CA GLN A 181 -1.89 -9.72 -16.61
C GLN A 181 -1.15 -8.70 -17.48
N GLU A 182 -0.98 -7.47 -17.01
CA GLU A 182 -0.24 -6.44 -17.73
C GLU A 182 1.20 -6.90 -18.03
N ALA A 183 1.87 -7.51 -17.04
CA ALA A 183 3.19 -8.12 -17.24
C ALA A 183 3.17 -9.26 -18.26
N ALA A 184 2.18 -10.15 -18.18
CA ALA A 184 2.07 -11.31 -19.07
C ALA A 184 1.79 -10.89 -20.53
N VAL A 185 0.90 -9.92 -20.74
CA VAL A 185 0.59 -9.34 -22.05
C VAL A 185 1.80 -8.60 -22.62
N ALA A 186 2.52 -7.84 -21.79
CA ALA A 186 3.76 -7.18 -22.21
C ALA A 186 4.85 -8.17 -22.62
N ALA A 187 4.95 -9.30 -21.90
CA ALA A 187 5.95 -10.32 -22.18
C ALA A 187 5.61 -11.12 -23.45
N ASP A 188 4.35 -11.54 -23.64
CA ASP A 188 3.90 -12.38 -24.74
C ASP A 188 2.55 -11.91 -25.33
N PRO A 189 2.56 -10.85 -26.17
CA PRO A 189 1.35 -10.29 -26.74
C PRO A 189 0.60 -11.31 -27.61
N GLY A 190 -0.70 -11.51 -27.33
CA GLY A 190 -1.56 -12.42 -28.08
C GLY A 190 -1.66 -13.85 -27.54
N ASN A 191 -1.01 -14.15 -26.41
CA ASN A 191 -1.21 -15.41 -25.70
C ASN A 191 -2.54 -15.39 -24.93
N PRO A 192 -3.49 -16.31 -25.20
CA PRO A 192 -4.76 -16.35 -24.50
C PRO A 192 -4.61 -16.66 -23.00
N LEU A 193 -3.50 -17.25 -22.58
CA LEU A 193 -3.21 -17.50 -21.16
C LEU A 193 -3.02 -16.21 -20.35
N ALA A 194 -2.63 -15.11 -21.01
CA ALA A 194 -2.42 -13.84 -20.33
C ALA A 194 -3.73 -13.20 -19.84
N THR A 195 -4.87 -13.53 -20.46
CA THR A 195 -6.19 -12.93 -20.18
C THR A 195 -7.12 -13.84 -19.36
N VAL A 196 -6.59 -14.90 -18.75
CA VAL A 196 -7.39 -15.93 -18.03
C VAL A 196 -8.15 -15.37 -16.82
N PHE A 197 -7.64 -14.30 -16.21
CA PHE A 197 -8.21 -13.66 -15.02
C PHE A 197 -9.04 -12.41 -15.33
N SER A 198 -9.05 -11.95 -16.59
CA SER A 198 -9.75 -10.74 -16.98
C SER A 198 -11.22 -10.99 -17.35
N SER A 199 -12.07 -10.10 -16.87
CA SER A 199 -13.48 -10.00 -17.24
C SER A 199 -13.79 -8.62 -17.79
N MET A 200 -14.81 -8.52 -18.65
CA MET A 200 -15.21 -7.28 -19.31
C MET A 200 -16.67 -6.96 -19.03
N ALA A 201 -16.91 -5.78 -18.45
CA ALA A 201 -18.24 -5.23 -18.21
C ALA A 201 -18.51 -4.04 -19.14
N TYR A 202 -19.78 -3.89 -19.53
CA TYR A 202 -20.28 -2.74 -20.26
C TYR A 202 -21.43 -2.10 -19.51
N LYS A 203 -21.46 -0.76 -19.49
CA LYS A 203 -22.58 0.03 -18.99
C LYS A 203 -23.05 0.99 -20.07
N ARG A 204 -24.35 0.94 -20.37
CA ARG A 204 -24.99 1.96 -21.20
C ARG A 204 -25.57 3.04 -20.29
N PRO A 205 -25.12 4.31 -20.41
CA PRO A 205 -25.71 5.39 -19.63
C PRO A 205 -27.19 5.59 -20.00
N PRO A 206 -28.04 5.97 -19.02
CA PRO A 206 -29.42 6.31 -19.30
C PRO A 206 -29.49 7.56 -20.18
N LYS A 207 -30.47 7.62 -21.08
CA LYS A 207 -30.66 8.80 -21.94
C LYS A 207 -31.11 9.96 -21.06
N THR A 208 -30.24 10.92 -20.81
CA THR A 208 -30.65 12.17 -20.16
C THR A 208 -31.51 13.00 -21.11
N ASP A 209 -32.80 13.11 -20.82
CA ASP A 209 -33.76 13.99 -21.51
C ASP A 209 -33.45 15.50 -21.35
N ASP A 210 -32.39 15.85 -20.60
CA ASP A 210 -31.95 17.23 -20.40
C ASP A 210 -31.04 17.70 -21.55
N SER A 211 -31.61 17.88 -22.74
CA SER A 211 -31.16 18.95 -23.62
C SER A 211 -32.25 19.39 -24.59
N SER A 212 -32.39 20.71 -24.69
CA SER A 212 -33.02 21.47 -25.76
C SER A 212 -32.38 21.25 -27.15
N ALA A 213 -31.93 20.03 -27.45
CA ALA A 213 -31.37 19.67 -28.74
C ALA A 213 -32.51 19.20 -29.64
N THR A 214 -32.69 19.93 -30.75
CA THR A 214 -33.62 19.63 -31.83
C THR A 214 -33.57 18.14 -32.18
N GLU A 215 -34.74 17.52 -32.38
CA GLU A 215 -34.99 16.10 -32.71
C GLU A 215 -34.18 15.53 -33.91
N GLN A 216 -33.35 16.35 -34.57
CA GLN A 216 -32.53 16.00 -35.73
C GLN A 216 -31.07 15.65 -35.39
N GLU A 217 -30.60 15.84 -34.15
CA GLU A 217 -29.24 15.43 -33.72
C GLU A 217 -29.23 14.20 -32.78
N ALA A 218 -30.40 13.64 -32.44
CA ALA A 218 -30.55 12.44 -31.59
C ALA A 218 -30.20 11.11 -32.31
N SER A 219 -29.08 11.08 -33.06
CA SER A 219 -28.56 9.88 -33.71
C SER A 219 -27.02 9.81 -33.67
N ILE A 220 -26.45 10.01 -32.49
CA ILE A 220 -25.13 9.48 -32.20
C ILE A 220 -25.34 8.49 -31.06
N ASP A 221 -25.22 7.21 -31.39
CA ASP A 221 -25.13 6.13 -30.41
C ASP A 221 -24.01 6.50 -29.41
N GLU A 222 -24.36 6.90 -28.19
CA GLU A 222 -23.36 7.03 -27.13
C GLU A 222 -22.72 5.65 -26.93
N GLU A 223 -21.40 5.59 -27.16
CA GLU A 223 -20.63 4.36 -27.02
C GLU A 223 -20.76 3.86 -25.57
N PRO A 224 -21.14 2.58 -25.37
CA PRO A 224 -21.19 2.00 -24.04
C PRO A 224 -19.84 2.13 -23.33
N ILE A 225 -19.87 2.46 -22.04
CA ILE A 225 -18.66 2.51 -21.21
C ILE A 225 -18.23 1.08 -20.95
N ASP A 226 -17.02 0.71 -21.35
CA ASP A 226 -16.40 -0.57 -21.06
C ASP A 226 -15.43 -0.46 -19.89
N LYS A 227 -15.34 -1.54 -19.10
CA LYS A 227 -14.37 -1.64 -18.01
C LYS A 227 -13.90 -3.08 -17.86
N GLU A 228 -12.59 -3.25 -17.99
CA GLU A 228 -11.91 -4.49 -17.61
C GLU A 228 -11.78 -4.56 -16.09
N PHE A 229 -12.02 -5.74 -15.52
CA PHE A 229 -11.86 -5.98 -14.09
C PHE A 229 -11.36 -7.40 -13.82
N PHE A 230 -10.70 -7.57 -12.68
CA PHE A 230 -10.02 -8.80 -12.29
C PHE A 230 -10.65 -9.48 -11.08
N THR A 231 -11.30 -8.70 -10.23
CA THR A 231 -12.03 -9.16 -9.04
C THR A 231 -13.38 -8.46 -8.99
N LEU A 232 -14.45 -9.21 -8.70
CA LEU A 232 -15.74 -8.63 -8.34
C LEU A 232 -15.74 -8.30 -6.85
N GLU A 233 -15.84 -7.02 -6.52
CA GLU A 233 -15.81 -6.52 -5.13
C GLU A 233 -17.18 -5.93 -4.72
N PRO A 234 -18.25 -6.74 -4.60
CA PRO A 234 -19.54 -6.23 -4.17
C PRO A 234 -19.55 -5.95 -2.66
N TYR A 235 -20.20 -4.84 -2.30
CA TYR A 235 -20.45 -4.51 -0.90
C TYR A 235 -21.70 -5.24 -0.40
N VAL A 236 -21.58 -5.88 0.77
CA VAL A 236 -22.69 -6.65 1.37
C VAL A 236 -23.40 -5.82 2.41
N GLU A 237 -24.68 -5.54 2.17
CA GLU A 237 -25.59 -4.99 3.17
C GLU A 237 -26.00 -6.07 4.18
N PRO A 238 -26.19 -5.75 5.48
CA PRO A 238 -26.48 -6.72 6.54
C PRO A 238 -27.95 -7.21 6.54
N ILE A 239 -28.43 -7.71 5.40
CA ILE A 239 -29.77 -8.30 5.27
C ILE A 239 -29.67 -9.82 5.42
N HIS A 240 -30.44 -10.38 6.37
CA HIS A 240 -30.38 -11.81 6.69
C HIS A 240 -30.90 -12.69 5.55
N GLY A 241 -30.17 -13.77 5.24
CA GLY A 241 -30.62 -14.80 4.30
C GLY A 241 -30.51 -14.44 2.82
N GLN A 242 -29.71 -13.42 2.47
CA GLN A 242 -29.39 -13.09 1.09
C GLN A 242 -28.58 -14.21 0.42
N THR A 243 -28.77 -14.39 -0.87
CA THR A 243 -27.92 -15.25 -1.71
C THR A 243 -26.83 -14.44 -2.40
N LEU A 244 -25.76 -15.10 -2.87
CA LEU A 244 -24.72 -14.44 -3.66
C LEU A 244 -25.31 -13.70 -4.88
N TYR A 245 -26.36 -14.25 -5.50
CA TYR A 245 -27.05 -13.60 -6.60
C TYR A 245 -27.78 -12.31 -6.19
N ASP A 246 -28.32 -12.24 -4.98
CA ASP A 246 -28.99 -11.02 -4.50
C ASP A 246 -27.99 -9.88 -4.30
N VAL A 247 -26.79 -10.21 -3.78
CA VAL A 247 -25.68 -9.27 -3.59
C VAL A 247 -25.14 -8.77 -4.94
N LEU A 248 -24.89 -9.70 -5.87
CA LEU A 248 -24.41 -9.35 -7.21
C LEU A 248 -25.45 -8.56 -8.00
N ASP A 249 -26.75 -8.87 -7.85
CA ASP A 249 -27.83 -8.08 -8.47
C ASP A 249 -27.79 -6.63 -8.00
N GLY A 250 -27.61 -6.38 -6.70
CA GLY A 250 -27.52 -5.02 -6.15
C GLY A 250 -26.27 -4.27 -6.62
N THR A 251 -25.18 -5.00 -6.89
CA THR A 251 -23.93 -4.43 -7.40
C THR A 251 -23.99 -4.11 -8.89
N MET A 252 -24.63 -4.98 -9.67
CA MET A 252 -24.78 -4.80 -11.11
C MET A 252 -25.88 -3.81 -11.47
N TRP A 253 -26.98 -3.80 -10.71
CA TRP A 253 -28.21 -3.10 -11.07
C TRP A 253 -28.84 -2.40 -9.86
N SER A 254 -28.78 -1.07 -9.84
CA SER A 254 -29.45 -0.24 -8.84
C SER A 254 -30.89 0.11 -9.24
N ASP A 255 -31.72 -0.90 -9.51
CA ASP A 255 -33.08 -0.71 -10.01
C ASP A 255 -34.02 -0.13 -8.95
N THR A 256 -34.57 1.05 -9.22
CA THR A 256 -35.61 1.67 -8.40
C THR A 256 -36.97 1.65 -9.11
N PRO A 257 -38.10 1.52 -8.38
CA PRO A 257 -39.42 1.62 -8.99
C PRO A 257 -39.69 3.03 -9.54
N GLY A 258 -39.91 3.13 -10.85
CA GLY A 258 -40.28 4.39 -11.51
C GLY A 258 -39.16 5.07 -12.31
N GLU A 259 -37.92 4.59 -12.16
CA GLU A 259 -36.78 5.01 -13.00
C GLU A 259 -36.55 4.01 -14.15
N GLU A 260 -35.78 4.43 -15.16
CA GLU A 260 -35.32 3.52 -16.21
C GLU A 260 -34.36 2.48 -15.61
N LEU A 261 -34.41 1.25 -16.13
CA LEU A 261 -33.54 0.17 -15.65
C LEU A 261 -32.07 0.45 -15.98
N ASP A 262 -31.18 0.18 -15.04
CA ASP A 262 -29.74 0.27 -15.30
C ASP A 262 -29.31 -0.83 -16.28
N ASP A 263 -28.51 -0.47 -17.28
CA ASP A 263 -28.21 -1.32 -18.43
C ASP A 263 -26.73 -1.71 -18.41
N VAL A 264 -26.40 -2.52 -17.42
CA VAL A 264 -25.07 -3.11 -17.18
C VAL A 264 -25.10 -4.59 -17.53
N TRP A 265 -24.10 -5.06 -18.29
CA TRP A 265 -23.91 -6.46 -18.62
C TRP A 265 -22.42 -6.85 -18.70
N LEU A 266 -22.16 -8.14 -18.59
CA LEU A 266 -20.84 -8.74 -18.80
C LEU A 266 -20.75 -9.28 -20.22
N GLU A 267 -19.75 -8.84 -20.97
CA GLU A 267 -19.47 -9.38 -22.31
C GLU A 267 -18.71 -10.69 -22.18
N HIS A 268 -17.71 -10.70 -21.31
CA HIS A 268 -16.85 -11.83 -21.04
C HIS A 268 -16.58 -11.95 -19.54
N VAL A 269 -16.57 -13.18 -19.05
CA VAL A 269 -16.24 -13.53 -17.66
C VAL A 269 -14.98 -14.38 -17.69
N ALA A 270 -14.01 -14.03 -16.85
CA ALA A 270 -12.76 -14.76 -16.69
C ALA A 270 -12.98 -16.27 -16.53
N ASP A 271 -12.09 -17.08 -17.08
CA ASP A 271 -12.13 -18.54 -16.90
C ASP A 271 -11.99 -18.92 -15.41
N VAL A 272 -11.24 -18.09 -14.67
CA VAL A 272 -11.13 -18.12 -13.21
C VAL A 272 -11.62 -16.80 -12.64
N LEU A 273 -12.78 -16.85 -11.99
CA LEU A 273 -13.48 -15.69 -11.45
C LEU A 273 -13.21 -15.56 -9.96
N THR A 274 -12.67 -14.41 -9.55
CA THR A 274 -12.50 -14.04 -8.13
C THR A 274 -13.60 -13.07 -7.70
N ILE A 275 -14.19 -13.34 -6.55
CA ILE A 275 -15.22 -12.50 -5.93
C ILE A 275 -14.81 -12.24 -4.49
N GLN A 276 -14.67 -10.98 -4.11
CA GLN A 276 -14.33 -10.57 -2.75
C GLN A 276 -15.53 -9.85 -2.14
N LEU A 277 -16.15 -10.49 -1.16
CA LEU A 277 -17.31 -9.96 -0.48
C LEU A 277 -16.85 -9.24 0.79
N ASP A 278 -17.15 -7.95 0.91
CA ASP A 278 -16.85 -7.15 2.09
C ASP A 278 -18.14 -6.57 2.70
N SER A 279 -18.36 -6.80 3.99
CA SER A 279 -19.49 -6.22 4.73
C SER A 279 -19.33 -4.70 4.86
N VAL A 280 -20.39 -3.96 4.55
CA VAL A 280 -20.43 -2.49 4.79
C VAL A 280 -20.37 -2.17 6.28
N ASP A 281 -20.98 -3.02 7.11
CA ASP A 281 -20.96 -2.87 8.55
C ASP A 281 -19.64 -3.40 9.12
N THR A 282 -18.83 -2.49 9.65
CA THR A 282 -17.53 -2.80 10.26
C THR A 282 -17.66 -3.61 11.55
N THR A 283 -18.82 -3.56 12.20
CA THR A 283 -19.15 -4.29 13.44
C THR A 283 -19.74 -5.67 13.19
N ALA A 284 -20.09 -5.99 11.94
CA ALA A 284 -20.62 -7.31 11.60
C ALA A 284 -19.59 -8.40 11.91
N LYS A 285 -20.07 -9.47 12.56
CA LYS A 285 -19.24 -10.65 12.87
C LYS A 285 -19.12 -11.59 11.68
N ALA A 286 -20.14 -11.65 10.83
CA ALA A 286 -20.27 -12.57 9.72
C ALA A 286 -20.94 -11.87 8.53
N ILE A 287 -20.61 -12.32 7.32
CA ILE A 287 -21.17 -11.77 6.09
C ILE A 287 -22.61 -12.22 5.83
N ASP A 288 -22.99 -13.41 6.32
CA ASP A 288 -24.34 -13.97 6.28
C ASP A 288 -24.97 -14.11 4.87
N VAL A 289 -24.11 -14.29 3.86
CA VAL A 289 -24.52 -14.55 2.47
C VAL A 289 -24.50 -16.05 2.18
N ARG A 290 -25.56 -16.57 1.54
CA ARG A 290 -25.61 -17.95 1.07
C ARG A 290 -24.84 -18.10 -0.24
N ILE A 291 -23.65 -18.71 -0.14
CA ILE A 291 -22.74 -18.95 -1.26
C ILE A 291 -23.07 -20.32 -1.91
N PRO A 292 -23.29 -20.37 -3.23
CA PRO A 292 -23.55 -21.62 -3.94
C PRO A 292 -22.25 -22.34 -4.33
N ALA A 293 -22.22 -23.67 -4.30
CA ALA A 293 -21.06 -24.43 -4.79
C ALA A 293 -20.91 -24.37 -6.32
N THR A 294 -22.03 -24.23 -7.03
CA THR A 294 -22.08 -24.05 -8.48
C THR A 294 -22.69 -22.70 -8.78
N PHE A 295 -21.98 -21.89 -9.55
CA PHE A 295 -22.37 -20.55 -9.94
C PHE A 295 -22.57 -20.49 -11.46
N TYR A 296 -23.59 -19.77 -11.87
CA TYR A 296 -23.93 -19.51 -13.27
C TYR A 296 -23.97 -18.00 -13.49
N PRO A 297 -22.98 -17.40 -14.19
CA PRO A 297 -22.96 -15.98 -14.49
C PRO A 297 -23.85 -15.60 -15.68
N ASP A 298 -24.49 -16.56 -16.36
CA ASP A 298 -25.33 -16.32 -17.55
C ASP A 298 -26.37 -15.23 -17.35
N ARG A 299 -26.87 -15.08 -16.13
CA ARG A 299 -27.80 -14.01 -15.75
C ARG A 299 -27.27 -12.60 -16.04
N TYR A 300 -25.96 -12.41 -15.97
CA TYR A 300 -25.27 -11.14 -16.18
C TYR A 300 -24.63 -11.04 -17.58
N LEU A 301 -24.60 -12.12 -18.36
CA LEU A 301 -23.97 -12.14 -19.68
C LEU A 301 -24.80 -11.42 -20.75
N ALA A 302 -24.12 -10.84 -21.74
CA ALA A 302 -24.72 -10.19 -22.90
C ALA A 302 -25.77 -11.07 -23.60
N SER A 303 -25.53 -12.37 -23.71
CA SER A 303 -26.43 -13.35 -24.36
C SER A 303 -27.80 -13.45 -23.70
N CYS A 304 -27.90 -13.18 -22.40
CA CYS A 304 -29.15 -13.24 -21.64
C CYS A 304 -29.65 -11.86 -21.22
N ARG A 305 -29.12 -10.78 -21.80
CA ARG A 305 -29.44 -9.41 -21.39
C ARG A 305 -30.92 -9.06 -21.52
N ASP A 306 -31.54 -9.36 -22.66
CA ASP A 306 -32.96 -9.06 -22.89
C ASP A 306 -33.87 -9.89 -21.98
N ILE A 307 -33.50 -11.16 -21.80
CA ILE A 307 -34.14 -12.09 -20.86
C ILE A 307 -34.06 -11.50 -19.45
N ALA A 308 -32.87 -11.17 -18.96
CA ALA A 308 -32.65 -10.58 -17.63
C ALA A 308 -33.42 -9.26 -17.43
N ARG A 309 -33.50 -8.41 -18.47
CA ARG A 309 -34.27 -7.16 -18.43
C ARG A 309 -35.76 -7.42 -18.23
N GLU A 310 -36.35 -8.36 -18.96
CA GLU A 310 -37.77 -8.72 -18.81
C GLU A 310 -38.06 -9.21 -17.38
N TYR A 311 -37.19 -10.07 -16.84
CA TYR A 311 -37.35 -10.56 -15.47
C TYR A 311 -37.18 -9.47 -14.42
N ARG A 312 -36.26 -8.53 -14.62
CA ARG A 312 -36.08 -7.37 -13.73
C ARG A 312 -37.32 -6.48 -13.70
N LEU A 313 -37.95 -6.23 -14.85
CA LEU A 313 -39.22 -5.50 -14.92
C LEU A 313 -40.34 -6.21 -14.14
N GLN A 314 -40.49 -7.52 -14.33
CA GLN A 314 -41.48 -8.31 -13.58
C GLN A 314 -41.20 -8.28 -12.07
N ARG A 315 -39.92 -8.40 -11.67
CA ARG A 315 -39.50 -8.35 -10.27
C ARG A 315 -39.83 -6.99 -9.63
N LEU A 316 -39.59 -5.88 -10.32
CA LEU A 316 -39.95 -4.53 -9.84
C LEU A 316 -41.46 -4.39 -9.66
N LYS A 317 -42.25 -4.84 -10.64
CA LYS A 317 -43.72 -4.80 -10.56
C LYS A 317 -44.25 -5.58 -9.35
N ILE A 318 -43.72 -6.77 -9.10
CA ILE A 318 -44.10 -7.60 -7.96
C ILE A 318 -43.68 -6.93 -6.64
N ARG A 319 -42.49 -6.31 -6.57
CA ARG A 319 -42.07 -5.55 -5.39
C ARG A 319 -43.01 -4.38 -5.10
N GLU A 320 -43.40 -3.64 -6.13
CA GLU A 320 -44.37 -2.55 -6.00
C GLU A 320 -45.73 -3.06 -5.48
N ASP A 321 -46.20 -4.19 -6.02
CA ASP A 321 -47.44 -4.84 -5.58
C ASP A 321 -47.35 -5.30 -4.11
N VAL A 322 -46.21 -5.84 -3.67
CA VAL A 322 -45.99 -6.23 -2.27
C VAL A 322 -46.06 -5.01 -1.34
N VAL A 323 -45.44 -3.89 -1.70
CA VAL A 323 -45.51 -2.64 -0.92
C VAL A 323 -46.94 -2.11 -0.86
N LYS A 324 -47.67 -2.12 -2.00
CA LYS A 324 -49.08 -1.73 -2.06
C LYS A 324 -49.95 -2.62 -1.17
N LEU A 325 -49.80 -3.94 -1.23
CA LEU A 325 -50.52 -4.90 -0.40
C LEU A 325 -50.24 -4.69 1.08
N ARG A 326 -48.97 -4.48 1.45
CA ARG A 326 -48.57 -4.19 2.83
C ARG A 326 -49.19 -2.88 3.33
N SER A 327 -49.17 -1.82 2.52
CA SER A 327 -49.82 -0.56 2.87
C SER A 327 -51.34 -0.70 3.06
N LEU A 328 -52.00 -1.53 2.26
CA LEU A 328 -53.42 -1.84 2.40
C LEU A 328 -53.71 -2.59 3.69
N MET A 329 -52.87 -3.57 4.02
CA MET A 329 -52.95 -4.35 5.25
C MET A 329 -52.74 -3.47 6.49
N ASP A 330 -51.73 -2.59 6.48
CA ASP A 330 -51.44 -1.66 7.57
C ASP A 330 -52.58 -0.65 7.77
N ARG A 331 -53.20 -0.15 6.69
CA ARG A 331 -54.38 0.74 6.79
C ARG A 331 -55.61 0.03 7.35
N LEU A 332 -55.78 -1.25 7.06
CA LEU A 332 -56.90 -2.04 7.57
C LEU A 332 -56.68 -2.48 9.01
N SER A 333 -55.43 -2.70 9.43
CA SER A 333 -55.09 -3.09 10.80
C SER A 333 -55.04 -1.89 11.75
N ILE A 334 -54.45 -0.76 11.33
CA ILE A 334 -54.33 0.49 12.08
C ILE A 334 -55.43 1.45 11.58
N GLY A 335 -56.60 1.40 12.21
CA GLY A 335 -57.70 2.30 11.87
C GLY A 335 -57.28 3.77 12.01
N SER A 336 -57.60 4.59 11.00
CA SER A 336 -57.39 6.05 11.03
C SER A 336 -58.02 6.64 12.31
N GLY A 337 -57.18 7.18 13.20
CA GLY A 337 -57.62 7.84 14.43
C GLY A 337 -57.66 6.98 15.71
N LEU A 338 -57.19 5.73 15.71
CA LEU A 338 -57.10 4.90 16.93
C LEU A 338 -55.81 5.17 17.72
N SER A 339 -55.85 5.01 19.05
CA SER A 339 -54.69 5.07 19.92
C SER A 339 -53.67 3.96 19.57
N LYS A 340 -52.37 4.26 19.70
CA LYS A 340 -51.28 3.30 19.43
C LYS A 340 -51.56 1.96 20.13
N GLY A 341 -51.72 0.90 19.33
CA GLY A 341 -51.82 -0.48 19.81
C GLY A 341 -53.20 -1.12 19.74
N VAL A 342 -54.28 -0.41 19.38
CA VAL A 342 -55.60 -1.02 19.20
C VAL A 342 -55.82 -1.34 17.72
N THR A 343 -55.99 -2.63 17.40
CA THR A 343 -56.34 -3.06 16.05
C THR A 343 -57.79 -2.64 15.72
N SER A 344 -58.07 -2.33 14.45
CA SER A 344 -59.43 -1.98 13.98
C SER A 344 -60.46 -3.05 14.37
N ARG A 345 -60.04 -4.32 14.39
CA ARG A 345 -60.80 -5.48 14.87
C ARG A 345 -61.21 -5.32 16.34
N GLU A 346 -60.22 -5.15 17.23
CA GLU A 346 -60.48 -5.06 18.67
C GLU A 346 -61.36 -3.86 19.01
N ALA A 347 -61.20 -2.74 18.30
CA ALA A 347 -62.04 -1.58 18.48
C ALA A 347 -63.50 -1.85 18.07
N LEU A 348 -63.74 -2.52 16.93
CA LEU A 348 -65.08 -2.86 16.46
C LEU A 348 -65.75 -3.92 17.33
N GLU A 349 -65.01 -4.91 17.81
CA GLU A 349 -65.53 -5.92 18.75
C GLU A 349 -65.88 -5.29 20.11
N LYS A 350 -64.98 -4.47 20.68
CA LYS A 350 -65.25 -3.73 21.93
C LYS A 350 -66.41 -2.75 21.77
N ALA A 351 -66.54 -2.08 20.63
CA ALA A 351 -67.67 -1.19 20.34
C ALA A 351 -69.00 -1.96 20.19
N ALA A 352 -68.97 -3.15 19.58
CA ALA A 352 -70.15 -4.00 19.46
C ALA A 352 -70.59 -4.58 20.81
N ASP A 353 -69.65 -4.94 21.68
CA ASP A 353 -69.94 -5.44 23.03
C ASP A 353 -70.37 -4.31 23.98
N ALA A 354 -69.82 -3.10 23.81
CA ALA A 354 -70.31 -1.88 24.46
C ALA A 354 -71.75 -1.54 24.02
N ALA A 355 -72.05 -1.60 22.72
CA ALA A 355 -73.41 -1.40 22.21
C ALA A 355 -74.38 -2.46 22.75
N ALA A 356 -73.96 -3.72 22.83
CA ALA A 356 -74.77 -4.80 23.40
C ALA A 356 -75.02 -4.64 24.92
N SER A 357 -74.08 -4.03 25.65
CA SER A 357 -74.23 -3.76 27.09
C SER A 357 -74.98 -2.47 27.42
N LEU A 358 -75.12 -1.56 26.45
CA LEU A 358 -75.91 -0.32 26.53
C LEU A 358 -77.40 -0.51 26.19
N ALA A 359 -77.83 -1.72 25.82
CA ALA A 359 -79.24 -2.03 25.58
C ALA A 359 -80.08 -1.77 26.87
N PRO A 360 -81.05 -0.84 26.86
CA PRO A 360 -81.75 -0.44 28.07
C PRO A 360 -82.67 -1.55 28.58
N GLN A 361 -82.64 -1.79 29.89
CA GLN A 361 -83.60 -2.61 30.64
C GLN A 361 -84.98 -1.90 30.80
N THR A 362 -85.32 -0.95 29.92
CA THR A 362 -86.50 -0.08 30.08
C THR A 362 -87.22 0.13 28.76
N GLU A 363 -88.55 0.04 28.84
CA GLU A 363 -89.52 -0.07 27.75
C GLU A 363 -89.51 1.13 26.77
N SER A 364 -88.79 1.00 25.67
CA SER A 364 -89.16 1.58 24.36
C SER A 364 -88.77 0.58 23.26
N ASN A 365 -89.76 -0.01 22.60
CA ASN A 365 -89.58 -1.15 21.68
C ASN A 365 -88.93 -0.79 20.32
N GLU A 366 -88.74 0.50 20.01
CA GLU A 366 -88.13 0.90 18.74
C GLU A 366 -86.60 1.06 18.82
N ASP A 367 -86.07 1.59 19.94
CA ASP A 367 -84.64 1.89 20.10
C ASP A 367 -83.79 0.66 20.47
N SER A 368 -84.33 -0.26 21.28
CA SER A 368 -83.64 -1.51 21.67
C SER A 368 -83.32 -2.40 20.46
N THR A 369 -84.26 -2.55 19.52
CA THR A 369 -84.02 -3.29 18.28
C THR A 369 -82.99 -2.60 17.37
N SER A 370 -82.83 -1.28 17.48
CA SER A 370 -81.86 -0.50 16.71
C SER A 370 -80.43 -0.73 17.22
N VAL A 371 -80.24 -0.74 18.54
CA VAL A 371 -78.94 -0.98 19.18
C VAL A 371 -78.44 -2.41 18.94
N GLU A 372 -79.33 -3.40 19.01
CA GLU A 372 -78.99 -4.80 18.66
C GLU A 372 -78.63 -4.96 17.17
N LYS A 373 -79.35 -4.27 16.27
CA LYS A 373 -79.01 -4.24 14.83
C LYS A 373 -77.65 -3.60 14.58
N LEU A 374 -77.30 -2.53 15.30
CA LEU A 374 -75.98 -1.88 15.21
C LEU A 374 -74.87 -2.83 15.69
N ALA A 375 -75.04 -3.53 16.80
CA ALA A 375 -74.07 -4.51 17.28
C ALA A 375 -73.84 -5.65 16.28
N LEU A 376 -74.91 -6.14 15.64
CA LEU A 376 -74.82 -7.14 14.57
C LEU A 376 -74.12 -6.59 13.33
N GLN A 377 -74.39 -5.35 12.95
CA GLN A 377 -73.72 -4.69 11.83
C GLN A 377 -72.22 -4.48 12.10
N LEU A 378 -71.84 -4.06 13.31
CA LEU A 378 -70.44 -3.92 13.71
C LEU A 378 -69.70 -5.27 13.68
N LYS A 379 -70.33 -6.33 14.18
CA LYS A 379 -69.79 -7.70 14.09
C LYS A 379 -69.67 -8.19 12.65
N ALA A 380 -70.62 -7.83 11.78
CA ALA A 380 -70.56 -8.16 10.35
C ALA A 380 -69.43 -7.41 9.62
N ILE A 381 -69.21 -6.12 9.95
CA ILE A 381 -68.11 -5.32 9.39
C ILE A 381 -66.76 -5.86 9.88
N SER A 382 -66.63 -6.20 11.17
CA SER A 382 -65.44 -6.84 11.72
C SER A 382 -65.06 -8.11 10.96
N ARG A 383 -66.03 -9.03 10.75
CA ARG A 383 -65.82 -10.25 9.95
C ARG A 383 -65.37 -9.95 8.52
N LYS A 384 -66.00 -8.97 7.86
CA LYS A 384 -65.64 -8.56 6.50
C LYS A 384 -64.20 -8.00 6.42
N ILE A 385 -63.76 -7.28 7.44
CA ILE A 385 -62.37 -6.79 7.53
C ILE A 385 -61.41 -7.97 7.73
N GLU A 386 -61.76 -8.94 8.58
CA GLU A 386 -60.96 -10.15 8.80
C GLU A 386 -60.81 -10.99 7.52
N ASP A 387 -61.91 -11.22 6.79
CA ASP A 387 -61.87 -11.97 5.53
C ASP A 387 -60.99 -11.26 4.50
N LYS A 388 -61.07 -9.92 4.42
CA LYS A 388 -60.20 -9.13 3.55
C LYS A 388 -58.73 -9.13 3.99
N LEU A 389 -58.46 -9.12 5.29
CA LEU A 389 -57.08 -9.21 5.80
C LEU A 389 -56.47 -10.57 5.42
N LYS A 390 -57.21 -11.67 5.61
CA LYS A 390 -56.78 -13.01 5.19
C LYS A 390 -56.56 -13.10 3.68
N GLU A 391 -57.44 -12.50 2.88
CA GLU A 391 -57.27 -12.43 1.43
C GLU A 391 -55.99 -11.66 1.03
N LEU A 392 -55.74 -10.51 1.66
CA LEU A 392 -54.55 -9.70 1.41
C LEU A 392 -53.26 -10.40 1.87
N GLU A 393 -53.27 -11.07 3.02
CA GLU A 393 -52.15 -11.88 3.52
C GLU A 393 -51.83 -13.03 2.55
N SER A 394 -52.85 -13.74 2.09
CA SER A 394 -52.67 -14.82 1.09
C SER A 394 -52.08 -14.28 -0.21
N ARG A 395 -52.58 -13.13 -0.70
CA ARG A 395 -52.06 -12.50 -1.91
C ARG A 395 -50.63 -11.99 -1.72
N GLN A 396 -50.28 -11.47 -0.55
CA GLN A 396 -48.92 -11.08 -0.21
C GLN A 396 -47.98 -12.29 -0.22
N GLN A 397 -48.39 -13.41 0.36
CA GLN A 397 -47.62 -14.66 0.34
C GLN A 397 -47.39 -15.15 -1.09
N GLN A 398 -48.42 -15.16 -1.94
CA GLN A 398 -48.30 -15.53 -3.36
C GLN A 398 -47.34 -14.61 -4.11
N ALA A 399 -47.38 -13.30 -3.84
CA ALA A 399 -46.46 -12.33 -4.44
C ALA A 399 -45.00 -12.57 -3.98
N LEU A 400 -44.79 -12.88 -2.70
CA LEU A 400 -43.47 -13.22 -2.16
C LEU A 400 -42.92 -14.55 -2.72
N GLU A 401 -43.77 -15.56 -2.88
CA GLU A 401 -43.41 -16.82 -3.54
C GLU A 401 -43.05 -16.60 -5.01
N SER A 402 -43.81 -15.76 -5.71
CA SER A 402 -43.50 -15.36 -7.08
C SER A 402 -42.15 -14.67 -7.16
N LEU A 403 -41.85 -13.72 -6.24
CA LEU A 403 -40.55 -13.05 -6.16
C LEU A 403 -39.41 -14.06 -5.95
N LYS A 404 -39.60 -15.03 -5.05
CA LYS A 404 -38.62 -16.11 -4.80
C LYS A 404 -38.42 -17.03 -6.01
N ASN A 405 -39.44 -17.23 -6.84
CA ASN A 405 -39.30 -18.00 -8.08
C ASN A 405 -38.50 -17.20 -9.12
N TYR A 406 -38.75 -15.88 -9.23
CA TYR A 406 -37.99 -15.01 -10.10
C TYR A 406 -36.52 -14.84 -9.68
N SER A 407 -36.21 -14.91 -8.38
CA SER A 407 -34.82 -14.86 -7.90
C SER A 407 -34.01 -16.11 -8.24
N LYS A 408 -34.67 -17.23 -8.57
CA LYS A 408 -34.01 -18.48 -9.01
C LYS A 408 -33.82 -18.56 -10.53
N TYR A 409 -34.31 -17.57 -11.27
CA TYR A 409 -34.24 -17.61 -12.72
C TYR A 409 -32.78 -17.44 -13.18
N LEU A 410 -32.31 -18.30 -14.09
CA LEU A 410 -30.91 -18.39 -14.55
C LEU A 410 -29.87 -18.71 -13.45
N THR A 411 -30.29 -19.24 -12.29
CA THR A 411 -29.35 -19.65 -11.23
C THR A 411 -29.18 -21.16 -11.13
N GLU A 412 -30.02 -21.95 -11.81
CA GLU A 412 -30.03 -23.41 -11.79
C GLU A 412 -30.00 -23.94 -13.23
N PRO A 413 -29.40 -25.13 -13.47
CA PRO A 413 -29.31 -25.69 -14.81
C PRO A 413 -30.70 -25.91 -15.39
N SER A 414 -30.88 -25.52 -16.66
CA SER A 414 -32.11 -25.71 -17.40
C SER A 414 -32.43 -27.19 -17.60
N THR A 415 -33.72 -27.52 -17.73
CA THR A 415 -34.17 -28.90 -17.98
C THR A 415 -33.92 -29.33 -19.43
N SER A 416 -33.81 -28.35 -20.33
CA SER A 416 -33.56 -28.46 -21.77
C SER A 416 -32.07 -28.25 -22.05
N PRO A 417 -31.34 -29.23 -22.62
CA PRO A 417 -29.94 -29.05 -22.95
C PRO A 417 -29.78 -27.95 -24.02
N GLY A 418 -29.03 -26.90 -23.67
CA GLY A 418 -28.72 -25.77 -24.57
C GLY A 418 -29.48 -24.48 -24.29
N GLU A 419 -30.45 -24.48 -23.38
CA GLU A 419 -31.10 -23.26 -22.90
C GLU A 419 -30.29 -22.67 -21.73
N PRO A 420 -30.11 -21.34 -21.62
CA PRO A 420 -29.38 -20.75 -20.51
C PRO A 420 -30.03 -21.10 -19.16
N PRO A 421 -29.23 -21.29 -18.09
CA PRO A 421 -27.80 -21.02 -18.02
C PRO A 421 -26.91 -22.18 -18.54
N VAL A 422 -25.90 -21.85 -19.34
CA VAL A 422 -24.96 -22.80 -19.96
C VAL A 422 -23.58 -22.76 -19.30
N HIS A 423 -23.15 -21.60 -18.78
CA HIS A 423 -21.79 -21.40 -18.29
C HIS A 423 -21.67 -21.83 -16.84
N LYS A 424 -21.26 -23.09 -16.63
CA LYS A 424 -21.08 -23.65 -15.29
C LYS A 424 -19.74 -23.26 -14.68
N TYR A 425 -19.78 -22.58 -13.54
CA TYR A 425 -18.63 -22.33 -12.67
C TYR A 425 -18.75 -23.15 -11.37
N THR A 426 -17.63 -23.69 -10.92
CA THR A 426 -17.54 -24.47 -9.66
C THR A 426 -16.64 -23.77 -8.66
N LEU A 427 -17.03 -23.78 -7.39
CA LEU A 427 -16.25 -23.19 -6.31
C LEU A 427 -14.97 -24.02 -6.09
N ARG A 428 -13.81 -23.37 -6.21
CA ARG A 428 -12.49 -24.02 -6.10
C ARG A 428 -11.75 -23.68 -4.81
N GLY A 429 -12.06 -22.53 -4.22
CA GLY A 429 -11.52 -22.17 -2.93
C GLY A 429 -12.24 -20.99 -2.29
N VAL A 430 -12.06 -20.89 -0.98
CA VAL A 430 -12.64 -19.85 -0.13
C VAL A 430 -11.59 -19.42 0.89
N CYS A 431 -11.35 -18.12 1.03
CA CYS A 431 -10.63 -17.58 2.19
C CYS A 431 -11.63 -16.87 3.08
N THR A 432 -11.81 -17.36 4.31
CA THR A 432 -12.71 -16.74 5.29
C THR A 432 -11.97 -15.70 6.10
N GLU A 433 -10.83 -16.05 6.67
CA GLU A 433 -9.95 -15.12 7.37
C GLU A 433 -8.61 -15.04 6.62
N PRO A 434 -7.82 -13.96 6.80
CA PRO A 434 -6.54 -13.84 6.11
C PRO A 434 -5.62 -15.05 6.30
N HIS A 435 -5.75 -15.74 7.43
CA HIS A 435 -4.97 -16.90 7.81
C HIS A 435 -5.69 -18.26 7.65
N VAL A 436 -6.92 -18.29 7.11
CA VAL A 436 -7.71 -19.51 6.91
C VAL A 436 -8.10 -19.63 5.44
N THR A 437 -7.65 -20.71 4.80
CA THR A 437 -7.91 -21.02 3.39
C THR A 437 -8.55 -22.40 3.25
N TYR A 438 -9.64 -22.47 2.49
CA TYR A 438 -10.28 -23.70 2.06
C TYR A 438 -9.97 -23.91 0.58
N VAL A 439 -9.44 -25.07 0.21
CA VAL A 439 -9.06 -25.38 -1.17
C VAL A 439 -9.62 -26.74 -1.60
N LEU A 440 -10.16 -26.81 -2.81
CA LEU A 440 -10.63 -28.03 -3.43
C LEU A 440 -9.52 -28.60 -4.31
N ARG A 441 -8.95 -29.74 -3.91
CA ARG A 441 -7.84 -30.36 -4.63
C ARG A 441 -8.26 -31.70 -5.22
N ARG A 442 -7.69 -32.06 -6.36
CA ARG A 442 -7.82 -33.40 -6.93
C ARG A 442 -7.02 -34.38 -6.07
N SER A 443 -7.63 -35.50 -5.68
CA SER A 443 -6.96 -36.57 -4.95
C SER A 443 -5.82 -37.14 -5.80
N PRO A 444 -4.60 -37.33 -5.25
CA PRO A 444 -3.52 -37.95 -6.00
C PRO A 444 -3.94 -39.39 -6.39
N PRO A 445 -3.53 -39.88 -7.57
CA PRO A 445 -3.88 -41.23 -7.99
C PRO A 445 -3.26 -42.26 -7.01
N ASN A 446 -4.10 -42.90 -6.19
CA ASN A 446 -3.68 -44.03 -5.37
C ASN A 446 -3.44 -45.26 -6.26
N ASP A 447 -2.25 -45.87 -6.17
CA ASP A 447 -1.85 -47.09 -6.91
C ASP A 447 -2.77 -48.30 -6.66
N THR A 448 -3.63 -48.26 -5.64
CA THR A 448 -4.43 -49.41 -5.18
C THR A 448 -5.90 -49.39 -5.61
N THR A 449 -6.41 -48.28 -6.16
CA THR A 449 -7.80 -48.16 -6.58
C THR A 449 -7.90 -47.53 -7.96
N LYS A 450 -8.68 -48.15 -8.88
CA LYS A 450 -8.96 -47.59 -10.20
C LYS A 450 -9.38 -46.12 -10.03
N PRO A 451 -8.79 -45.17 -10.78
CA PRO A 451 -9.12 -43.76 -10.67
C PRO A 451 -10.62 -43.60 -10.95
N LYS A 452 -11.37 -43.18 -9.93
CA LYS A 452 -12.71 -42.64 -10.17
C LYS A 452 -12.52 -41.33 -10.93
N PRO A 453 -13.30 -41.07 -12.00
CA PRO A 453 -13.41 -39.71 -12.50
C PRO A 453 -13.95 -38.85 -11.34
N ASP A 454 -13.29 -37.73 -11.08
CA ASP A 454 -13.71 -36.69 -10.13
C ASP A 454 -13.60 -36.97 -8.62
N ASP A 455 -12.50 -37.57 -8.16
CA ASP A 455 -12.18 -37.61 -6.71
C ASP A 455 -11.55 -36.27 -6.28
N TYR A 456 -12.39 -35.28 -5.97
CA TYR A 456 -11.98 -34.00 -5.39
C TYR A 456 -12.22 -33.99 -3.88
N GLU A 457 -11.25 -33.47 -3.13
CA GLU A 457 -11.30 -33.38 -1.67
C GLU A 457 -11.12 -31.92 -1.22
N TRP A 458 -11.96 -31.49 -0.28
CA TRP A 458 -11.84 -30.19 0.36
C TRP A 458 -10.84 -30.26 1.52
N TRP A 459 -9.95 -29.28 1.56
CA TRP A 459 -8.96 -29.11 2.62
C TRP A 459 -9.15 -27.76 3.30
N ARG A 460 -9.10 -27.75 4.65
CA ARG A 460 -8.99 -26.54 5.47
C ARG A 460 -7.55 -26.39 5.91
N ILE A 461 -7.01 -25.20 5.69
CA ILE A 461 -5.66 -24.80 6.03
C ILE A 461 -5.79 -23.57 6.93
N SER A 462 -5.24 -23.63 8.14
CA SER A 462 -5.16 -22.45 9.02
C SER A 462 -3.75 -22.26 9.55
N PHE A 463 -3.32 -21.00 9.67
CA PHE A 463 -1.99 -20.60 10.11
C PHE A 463 -2.09 -19.58 11.25
N SER A 464 -1.97 -20.02 12.49
CA SER A 464 -2.16 -19.18 13.68
C SER A 464 -1.36 -19.68 14.89
N VAL A 465 -1.27 -18.87 15.94
CA VAL A 465 -0.67 -19.27 17.23
C VAL A 465 -1.48 -20.40 17.88
N ASP A 466 -2.81 -20.38 17.73
CA ASP A 466 -3.67 -21.43 18.28
C ASP A 466 -3.57 -22.75 17.50
N ASP A 467 -3.26 -22.68 16.21
CA ASP A 467 -2.92 -23.86 15.41
C ASP A 467 -1.62 -24.52 15.88
N ALA A 468 -0.62 -23.73 16.30
CA ALA A 468 0.62 -24.25 16.90
C ALA A 468 0.31 -25.12 18.12
N LYS A 469 -0.48 -24.58 19.05
CA LYS A 469 -0.91 -25.28 20.27
C LYS A 469 -1.70 -26.55 19.93
N SER A 470 -2.60 -26.46 18.96
CA SER A 470 -3.45 -27.58 18.54
C SER A 470 -2.64 -28.75 17.98
N ARG A 471 -1.60 -28.47 17.19
CA ARG A 471 -0.72 -29.50 16.63
C ARG A 471 0.22 -30.09 17.67
N GLN A 472 0.71 -29.27 18.61
CA GLN A 472 1.51 -29.73 19.74
C GLN A 472 0.74 -30.70 20.64
N ALA A 473 -0.54 -30.42 20.88
CA ALA A 473 -1.42 -31.34 21.61
C ALA A 473 -1.58 -32.70 20.92
N GLN A 474 -1.47 -32.74 19.58
CA GLN A 474 -1.51 -33.99 18.80
C GLN A 474 -0.16 -34.72 18.77
N THR A 475 0.96 -33.99 18.75
CA THR A 475 2.31 -34.59 18.68
C THR A 475 2.89 -34.95 20.06
N GLY A 476 2.30 -34.46 21.15
CA GLY A 476 2.71 -34.78 22.53
C GLY A 476 4.05 -34.18 22.96
N ARG A 477 4.56 -33.17 22.23
CA ARG A 477 5.81 -32.45 22.57
C ARG A 477 5.55 -31.34 23.59
N PRO A 478 6.52 -31.00 24.47
CA PRO A 478 6.39 -29.87 25.39
C PRO A 478 6.21 -28.55 24.63
N ALA A 479 5.41 -27.63 25.17
CA ALA A 479 5.14 -26.34 24.55
C ALA A 479 6.46 -25.54 24.35
N PRO A 480 6.62 -24.85 23.21
CA PRO A 480 7.70 -23.88 23.03
C PRO A 480 7.69 -22.87 24.17
N ARG A 481 8.87 -22.45 24.61
CA ARG A 481 9.00 -21.44 25.68
C ARG A 481 8.49 -20.07 25.23
N ASP A 482 8.43 -19.84 23.91
CA ASP A 482 7.95 -18.60 23.29
C ASP A 482 6.46 -18.71 22.97
N ALA A 483 5.64 -17.87 23.61
CA ALA A 483 4.19 -17.86 23.47
C ALA A 483 3.70 -17.41 22.08
N ASP A 484 4.61 -16.95 21.22
CA ASP A 484 4.32 -16.29 19.94
C ASP A 484 4.66 -17.16 18.71
N VAL A 485 5.06 -18.42 18.89
CA VAL A 485 5.35 -19.32 17.76
C VAL A 485 4.07 -19.61 16.98
N ILE A 486 4.06 -19.24 15.70
CA ILE A 486 2.93 -19.48 14.81
C ILE A 486 3.04 -20.89 14.22
N GLY A 487 1.93 -21.61 14.15
CA GLY A 487 1.87 -22.97 13.61
C GLY A 487 0.79 -23.08 12.54
N TYR A 488 0.60 -24.30 12.02
CA TYR A 488 -0.42 -24.55 11.02
C TYR A 488 -1.18 -25.84 11.26
N THR A 489 -2.42 -25.89 10.79
CA THR A 489 -3.20 -27.13 10.69
C THR A 489 -3.71 -27.31 9.27
N VAL A 490 -3.60 -28.54 8.76
CA VAL A 490 -4.14 -28.96 7.46
C VAL A 490 -5.03 -30.17 7.70
N ARG A 491 -6.32 -30.07 7.34
CA ARG A 491 -7.28 -31.16 7.55
C ARG A 491 -8.28 -31.28 6.40
N LYS A 492 -8.75 -32.49 6.14
CA LYS A 492 -9.86 -32.74 5.21
C LYS A 492 -11.18 -32.26 5.82
N VAL A 493 -12.00 -31.60 5.02
CA VAL A 493 -13.33 -31.10 5.41
C VAL A 493 -14.38 -31.47 4.38
N ARG A 494 -15.65 -31.35 4.74
CA ARG A 494 -16.77 -31.58 3.81
C ARG A 494 -17.22 -30.27 3.19
N GLU A 495 -17.72 -30.32 1.96
CA GLU A 495 -18.23 -29.14 1.24
C GLU A 495 -19.26 -28.33 2.05
N VAL A 496 -20.17 -28.99 2.77
CA VAL A 496 -21.17 -28.33 3.62
C VAL A 496 -20.53 -27.52 4.76
N GLU A 497 -19.39 -27.97 5.29
CA GLU A 497 -18.65 -27.23 6.31
C GLU A 497 -18.01 -25.98 5.71
N VAL A 498 -17.45 -26.08 4.50
CA VAL A 498 -16.85 -24.94 3.77
C VAL A 498 -17.90 -23.87 3.46
N LEU A 499 -19.06 -24.26 2.94
CA LEU A 499 -20.13 -23.31 2.61
C LEU A 499 -20.72 -22.64 3.86
N ARG A 500 -20.76 -23.34 5.00
CA ARG A 500 -21.16 -22.75 6.28
C ARG A 500 -20.10 -21.79 6.81
N ALA A 501 -18.84 -22.20 6.75
CA ALA A 501 -17.70 -21.36 7.14
C ALA A 501 -17.68 -20.04 6.36
N ALA A 502 -17.85 -20.12 5.04
CA ALA A 502 -17.93 -18.96 4.14
C ALA A 502 -19.07 -17.98 4.47
N ARG A 503 -20.12 -18.43 5.17
CA ARG A 503 -21.26 -17.60 5.58
C ARG A 503 -21.08 -17.00 6.98
N GLU A 504 -20.47 -17.74 7.90
CA GLU A 504 -20.56 -17.49 9.35
C GLU A 504 -19.23 -17.12 10.02
N GLU A 505 -18.07 -17.43 9.43
CA GLU A 505 -16.77 -17.25 10.09
C GLU A 505 -16.32 -15.79 10.13
N SER A 506 -16.52 -15.05 9.05
CA SER A 506 -15.94 -13.72 8.88
C SER A 506 -16.86 -12.75 8.13
N LYS A 507 -16.55 -11.46 8.25
CA LYS A 507 -17.21 -10.35 7.55
C LYS A 507 -16.69 -10.06 6.15
N ASN A 508 -15.52 -10.60 5.82
CA ASN A 508 -14.85 -10.46 4.53
C ASN A 508 -14.52 -11.86 4.01
N VAL A 509 -14.86 -12.17 2.76
CA VAL A 509 -14.67 -13.51 2.21
C VAL A 509 -14.19 -13.42 0.77
N LEU A 510 -13.07 -14.08 0.45
CA LEU A 510 -12.62 -14.27 -0.92
C LEU A 510 -13.13 -15.60 -1.47
N LEU A 511 -13.77 -15.58 -2.63
CA LEU A 511 -14.29 -16.73 -3.35
C LEU A 511 -13.58 -16.85 -4.68
N VAL A 512 -13.16 -18.07 -5.03
CA VAL A 512 -12.57 -18.35 -6.35
C VAL A 512 -13.39 -19.42 -7.04
N TYR A 513 -13.97 -19.07 -8.17
CA TYR A 513 -14.71 -19.97 -9.04
C TYR A 513 -13.91 -20.25 -10.31
N ALA A 514 -14.07 -21.45 -10.86
CA ALA A 514 -13.47 -21.81 -12.14
C ALA A 514 -14.50 -22.45 -13.06
N ASN A 515 -14.43 -22.11 -14.35
CA ASN A 515 -15.29 -22.71 -15.36
C ASN A 515 -14.81 -24.12 -15.76
N SER A 516 -15.60 -24.79 -16.60
CA SER A 516 -15.27 -26.15 -17.04
C SER A 516 -14.01 -26.20 -17.92
N ASN A 517 -13.70 -25.13 -18.68
CA ASN A 517 -12.50 -25.04 -19.51
C ASN A 517 -11.23 -25.01 -18.64
N ALA A 518 -11.25 -24.23 -17.56
CA ALA A 518 -10.16 -24.09 -16.62
C ALA A 518 -9.79 -25.42 -15.94
N MET A 519 -10.78 -26.28 -15.74
CA MET A 519 -10.63 -27.60 -15.12
C MET A 519 -10.20 -28.69 -16.10
N ASN A 520 -10.52 -28.54 -17.38
CA ASN A 520 -10.19 -29.52 -18.43
C ASN A 520 -8.79 -29.32 -19.03
N CYS A 521 -8.06 -28.28 -18.60
CA CYS A 521 -6.69 -28.04 -19.04
C CYS A 521 -5.76 -29.15 -18.54
N LYS A 522 -4.83 -29.59 -19.38
CA LYS A 522 -3.90 -30.68 -19.07
C LYS A 522 -2.77 -30.18 -18.19
N GLU A 523 -2.64 -30.75 -17.00
CA GLU A 523 -1.52 -30.46 -16.11
C GLU A 523 -0.21 -31.07 -16.65
N GLU A 524 0.79 -30.22 -16.89
CA GLU A 524 2.14 -30.63 -17.27
C GLU A 524 3.13 -30.23 -16.18
N PRO A 525 4.22 -30.99 -15.95
CA PRO A 525 5.19 -30.63 -14.93
C PRO A 525 5.81 -29.26 -15.23
N ALA A 526 6.21 -28.53 -14.18
CA ALA A 526 6.84 -27.22 -14.30
C ALA A 526 8.08 -27.26 -15.23
N PRO A 527 8.45 -26.16 -15.89
CA PRO A 527 9.68 -26.09 -16.69
C PRO A 527 10.94 -26.53 -15.92
N ALA A 528 11.89 -27.15 -16.62
CA ALA A 528 13.11 -27.70 -15.99
C ALA A 528 13.91 -26.70 -15.14
N PRO A 529 14.07 -25.41 -15.52
CA PRO A 529 14.74 -24.43 -14.67
C PRO A 529 14.04 -24.19 -13.33
N LEU A 530 12.70 -24.16 -13.33
CA LEU A 530 11.89 -24.01 -12.11
C LEU A 530 11.93 -25.28 -11.23
N GLN A 531 11.95 -26.46 -11.85
CA GLN A 531 12.15 -27.71 -11.10
C GLN A 531 13.50 -27.74 -10.37
N ARG A 532 14.57 -27.23 -11.01
CA ARG A 532 15.89 -27.12 -10.38
C ARG A 532 15.86 -26.17 -9.18
N PHE A 533 15.25 -24.99 -9.35
CA PHE A 533 15.07 -24.03 -8.25
C PHE A 533 14.42 -24.67 -7.01
N VAL A 534 13.32 -25.42 -7.20
CA VAL A 534 12.62 -26.10 -6.11
C VAL A 534 13.43 -27.27 -5.56
N SER A 535 14.19 -27.97 -6.41
CA SER A 535 15.07 -29.07 -5.98
C SER A 535 16.21 -28.55 -5.09
N ASP A 536 16.75 -27.37 -5.41
CA ASP A 536 17.80 -26.73 -4.62
C ASP A 536 17.26 -26.28 -3.24
N ASP A 537 16.05 -25.71 -3.17
CA ASP A 537 15.40 -25.40 -1.88
C ASP A 537 15.09 -26.67 -1.07
N ASN A 538 14.60 -27.73 -1.72
CA ASN A 538 14.33 -29.01 -1.04
C ASN A 538 15.63 -29.64 -0.48
N ALA A 539 16.74 -29.56 -1.21
CA ALA A 539 18.04 -30.02 -0.73
C ALA A 539 18.53 -29.19 0.46
N ALA A 540 18.34 -27.87 0.42
CA ALA A 540 18.64 -26.98 1.53
C ALA A 540 17.80 -27.28 2.77
N PHE A 541 16.50 -27.55 2.61
CA PHE A 541 15.61 -27.92 3.71
C PHE A 541 15.97 -29.28 4.32
N GLU A 542 16.37 -30.25 3.50
CA GLU A 542 16.82 -31.55 3.99
C GLU A 542 18.11 -31.41 4.82
N ASN A 543 19.06 -30.56 4.38
CA ASN A 543 20.24 -30.25 5.17
C ASN A 543 19.87 -29.56 6.50
N GLU A 544 18.93 -28.60 6.47
CA GLU A 544 18.40 -27.93 7.66
C GLU A 544 17.77 -28.93 8.66
N LEU A 545 17.04 -29.93 8.17
CA LEU A 545 16.48 -31.02 8.99
C LEU A 545 17.58 -31.91 9.59
N GLN A 546 18.61 -32.26 8.82
CA GLN A 546 19.72 -33.08 9.30
C GLN A 546 20.55 -32.34 10.36
N GLU A 547 20.83 -31.06 10.16
CA GLU A 547 21.50 -30.21 11.16
C GLU A 547 20.68 -30.08 12.44
N TRP A 548 19.36 -29.96 12.30
CA TRP A 548 18.45 -29.99 13.43
C TRP A 548 18.58 -31.33 14.19
N GLU A 549 18.40 -32.47 13.52
CA GLU A 549 18.52 -33.79 14.15
C GLU A 549 19.89 -34.01 14.81
N HIS A 550 20.98 -33.61 14.17
CA HIS A 550 22.34 -33.73 14.71
C HIS A 550 22.53 -32.90 15.99
N ASN A 551 21.93 -31.72 16.06
CA ASN A 551 21.97 -30.85 17.22
C ASN A 551 20.94 -31.22 18.30
N ALA A 552 20.21 -32.34 18.18
CA ALA A 552 19.21 -32.76 19.18
C ALA A 552 19.86 -33.10 20.53
N ASP A 553 21.00 -33.80 20.53
CA ASP A 553 21.71 -34.20 21.74
C ASP A 553 22.29 -32.99 22.51
N THR A 554 22.81 -32.00 21.77
CA THR A 554 23.29 -30.73 22.36
C THR A 554 22.15 -29.95 23.01
N ARG A 555 20.94 -30.02 22.44
CA ARG A 555 19.75 -29.33 22.98
C ARG A 555 19.16 -30.02 24.20
N GLN A 556 19.14 -31.36 24.23
CA GLN A 556 18.77 -32.11 25.44
C GLN A 556 19.75 -31.84 26.61
N ASN A 557 21.04 -31.68 26.31
CA ASN A 557 22.05 -31.30 27.30
C ASN A 557 21.90 -29.84 27.78
N ALA A 558 21.55 -28.91 26.89
CA ALA A 558 21.26 -27.52 27.27
C ALA A 558 19.99 -27.41 28.15
N ASP A 559 18.95 -28.20 27.86
CA ASP A 559 17.72 -28.25 28.67
C ASP A 559 17.96 -28.85 30.06
N THR A 560 18.74 -29.93 30.16
CA THR A 560 19.12 -30.50 31.47
C THR A 560 20.07 -29.61 32.26
N GLN A 561 20.92 -28.81 31.61
CA GLN A 561 21.76 -27.81 32.25
C GLN A 561 20.92 -26.63 32.78
N TRP A 562 19.93 -26.16 32.01
CA TRP A 562 19.00 -25.10 32.43
C TRP A 562 18.13 -25.53 33.62
N GLU A 563 17.55 -26.72 33.60
CA GLU A 563 16.77 -27.28 34.73
C GLU A 563 17.61 -27.38 36.01
N ARG A 564 18.90 -27.75 35.90
CA ARG A 564 19.83 -27.77 37.04
C ARG A 564 20.12 -26.38 37.60
N THR A 565 20.18 -25.35 36.75
CA THR A 565 20.46 -23.97 37.18
C THR A 565 19.24 -23.25 37.78
N VAL A 566 18.02 -23.55 37.31
CA VAL A 566 16.80 -22.94 37.84
C VAL A 566 16.30 -23.64 39.11
N GLY A 567 16.55 -24.95 39.25
CA GLY A 567 16.19 -25.73 40.45
C GLY A 567 16.94 -25.39 41.74
N SER A 568 17.89 -24.43 41.71
CA SER A 568 18.72 -24.05 42.88
C SER A 568 18.40 -22.67 43.48
N ARG A 569 17.31 -22.00 43.10
CA ARG A 569 16.86 -20.77 43.79
C ARG A 569 15.96 -21.11 45.00
N PRO A 570 16.30 -20.68 46.23
CA PRO A 570 15.46 -20.92 47.40
C PRO A 570 14.13 -20.16 47.29
N ALA A 571 13.03 -20.88 47.48
CA ALA A 571 11.69 -20.30 47.54
C ALA A 571 11.55 -19.36 48.76
N TYR A 572 11.16 -18.11 48.52
CA TYR A 572 10.64 -17.24 49.57
C TYR A 572 9.21 -17.68 49.94
N PRO A 573 8.79 -17.59 51.21
CA PRO A 573 7.49 -18.07 51.64
C PRO A 573 6.40 -17.04 51.30
N SER A 574 5.44 -17.40 50.47
CA SER A 574 4.17 -16.68 50.35
C SER A 574 3.20 -17.11 51.46
N PRO A 575 2.44 -16.19 52.08
CA PRO A 575 1.51 -16.51 53.15
C PRO A 575 0.27 -17.23 52.62
N SER A 576 -0.14 -18.23 53.38
CA SER A 576 -1.36 -19.02 53.24
C SER A 576 -2.63 -18.18 53.46
N ILE A 577 -3.56 -18.22 52.50
CA ILE A 577 -4.98 -17.94 52.71
C ILE A 577 -5.75 -19.19 52.29
N GLY A 578 -6.63 -19.66 53.18
CA GLY A 578 -7.24 -20.97 53.17
C GLY A 578 -8.36 -21.19 52.14
N GLN A 579 -8.60 -22.48 51.90
CA GLN A 579 -9.74 -23.06 51.19
C GLN A 579 -11.09 -22.58 51.74
N GLU A 580 -12.00 -22.17 50.85
CA GLU A 580 -13.40 -22.59 50.91
C GLU A 580 -13.89 -22.93 49.49
N ASP A 581 -14.66 -24.01 49.40
CA ASP A 581 -15.16 -24.68 48.20
C ASP A 581 -16.47 -24.05 47.66
N VAL A 582 -16.49 -23.72 46.35
CA VAL A 582 -17.52 -23.99 45.28
C VAL A 582 -18.98 -23.45 45.50
N PRO A 583 -19.74 -22.88 44.50
CA PRO A 583 -19.83 -23.27 43.08
C PRO A 583 -19.93 -22.16 41.99
N ALA A 584 -19.78 -22.64 40.76
CA ALA A 584 -19.93 -22.00 39.46
C ALA A 584 -21.15 -21.08 39.27
N SER A 585 -20.93 -19.95 38.58
CA SER A 585 -21.81 -19.40 37.53
C SER A 585 -21.42 -17.95 37.17
N LYS A 586 -21.26 -17.68 35.86
CA LYS A 586 -21.19 -16.36 35.18
C LYS A 586 -19.88 -15.58 35.27
N VAL A 587 -18.99 -15.84 34.30
CA VAL A 587 -18.03 -14.83 33.83
C VAL A 587 -18.76 -13.98 32.80
N ASN A 588 -19.20 -12.80 33.22
CA ASN A 588 -19.54 -11.73 32.30
C ASN A 588 -18.29 -10.90 32.02
N VAL A 589 -18.11 -10.68 30.74
CA VAL A 589 -17.08 -9.92 30.06
C VAL A 589 -17.41 -8.42 30.18
N PHE A 590 -16.36 -7.58 30.21
CA PHE A 590 -16.34 -6.12 30.11
C PHE A 590 -16.55 -5.30 31.40
N ASP A 591 -15.46 -4.72 31.91
CA ASP A 591 -15.43 -3.34 32.40
C ASP A 591 -13.97 -2.84 32.44
N TYR A 592 -13.58 -2.08 31.41
CA TYR A 592 -12.40 -1.21 31.45
C TYR A 592 -12.88 0.19 31.85
N GLN A 593 -12.67 0.56 33.12
CA GLN A 593 -12.74 1.95 33.54
C GLN A 593 -11.36 2.59 33.39
N VAL A 594 -11.26 3.52 32.45
CA VAL A 594 -10.14 4.44 32.25
C VAL A 594 -10.20 5.51 33.34
N ALA A 595 -9.16 5.61 34.18
CA ALA A 595 -9.03 6.68 35.16
C ALA A 595 -8.52 7.95 34.49
N SER A 596 -9.28 9.02 34.67
CA SER A 596 -8.99 10.42 34.33
C SER A 596 -7.77 10.95 35.09
N PHE A 597 -6.91 11.70 34.39
CA PHE A 597 -5.90 12.56 35.01
C PHE A 597 -6.54 13.92 35.33
N ASP A 598 -6.53 14.28 36.61
CA ASP A 598 -6.84 15.63 37.10
C ASP A 598 -5.57 16.49 37.09
N ASP A 599 -5.70 17.69 36.53
CA ASP A 599 -4.79 18.83 36.69
C ASP A 599 -5.08 19.53 38.02
N ASP A 600 -4.03 19.94 38.74
CA ASP A 600 -4.04 21.22 39.47
C ASP A 600 -2.60 21.73 39.79
N PRO A 601 -2.39 23.06 39.91
CA PRO A 601 -1.10 23.74 39.73
C PRO A 601 -0.45 24.24 41.04
N ALA A 602 0.86 24.53 41.01
CA ALA A 602 1.49 25.46 41.97
C ALA A 602 2.84 26.05 41.47
N GLU A 603 2.93 27.36 41.71
CA GLU A 603 3.99 28.38 41.56
C GLU A 603 5.42 27.90 41.93
N GLY A 604 6.55 28.38 41.38
CA GLY A 604 6.91 29.73 40.95
C GLY A 604 7.93 30.32 41.94
N GLN A 605 9.24 30.26 41.64
CA GLN A 605 10.25 31.02 42.37
C GLN A 605 11.37 31.55 41.44
N GLU A 606 11.42 32.88 41.39
CA GLU A 606 12.33 33.75 40.63
C GLU A 606 13.69 34.00 41.31
N MET A 607 14.57 34.65 40.53
CA MET A 607 15.80 35.42 40.82
C MET A 607 17.10 34.64 40.56
N GLN A 608 18.09 35.15 39.81
CA GLN A 608 18.46 36.55 39.62
C GLN A 608 19.31 36.75 38.35
N GLU A 609 18.91 37.71 37.51
CA GLU A 609 19.68 38.22 36.38
C GLU A 609 20.43 39.50 36.82
N ARG A 610 21.72 39.60 36.49
CA ARG A 610 22.48 40.85 36.54
C ARG A 610 23.40 40.89 35.32
N GLY A 611 22.96 41.62 34.30
CA GLY A 611 23.66 41.74 33.03
C GLY A 611 24.72 42.83 32.97
N VAL A 612 25.30 43.00 31.78
CA VAL A 612 25.74 44.28 31.20
C VAL A 612 25.63 44.16 29.67
N ARG A 613 24.84 45.07 29.08
CA ARG A 613 24.73 45.42 27.65
C ARG A 613 25.77 46.52 27.30
N PRO A 614 25.74 47.15 26.11
CA PRO A 614 25.87 46.66 24.73
C PRO A 614 26.93 47.53 23.99
N LEU A 615 27.04 47.45 22.66
CA LEU A 615 27.10 48.63 21.77
C LEU A 615 27.43 48.19 20.34
N LEU A 616 26.42 48.16 19.45
CA LEU A 616 26.64 48.41 18.03
C LEU A 616 25.42 49.14 17.47
N GLY A 617 25.63 50.42 17.13
CA GLY A 617 24.68 51.27 16.44
C GLY A 617 25.28 51.74 15.11
N GLN A 618 24.58 51.40 14.03
CA GLN A 618 24.34 52.14 12.78
C GLN A 618 25.34 53.18 12.23
N ALA A 619 25.73 52.91 10.98
CA ALA A 619 25.72 53.76 9.77
C ALA A 619 26.58 55.05 9.68
N GLY A 620 27.32 55.17 8.57
CA GLY A 620 27.87 56.45 8.11
C GLY A 620 28.84 56.33 6.93
N SER A 621 28.37 56.72 5.74
CA SER A 621 29.09 56.82 4.45
C SER A 621 29.93 58.10 4.29
N HIS A 622 30.68 58.17 3.16
CA HIS A 622 31.46 59.30 2.53
C HIS A 622 32.98 59.20 2.79
N GLY A 623 33.93 59.37 1.85
CA GLY A 623 33.94 59.81 0.45
C GLY A 623 35.18 60.71 0.21
N HIS A 624 35.94 60.48 -0.89
CA HIS A 624 37.02 61.33 -1.50
C HIS A 624 38.39 61.34 -0.78
N GLN A 625 39.59 61.48 -1.41
CA GLN A 625 40.05 61.84 -2.77
C GLN A 625 41.54 61.41 -2.96
N ALA A 626 42.00 61.44 -4.23
CA ALA A 626 43.31 61.15 -4.89
C ALA A 626 44.63 61.72 -4.24
N PRO A 627 45.86 61.68 -4.84
CA PRO A 627 46.29 61.33 -6.22
C PRO A 627 47.71 60.68 -6.45
N ARG A 628 48.07 60.58 -7.75
CA ARG A 628 49.32 60.13 -8.44
C ARG A 628 50.56 61.03 -8.27
N SER A 629 51.76 60.50 -8.55
CA SER A 629 52.89 61.10 -9.35
C SER A 629 54.15 60.20 -9.26
N SER A 630 54.68 59.60 -10.35
CA SER A 630 55.73 60.07 -11.30
C SER A 630 57.14 60.27 -10.70
N TYR A 631 58.18 59.64 -11.27
CA TYR A 631 59.29 60.28 -12.03
C TYR A 631 60.48 59.33 -12.31
N GLN A 632 61.03 59.49 -13.51
CA GLN A 632 62.26 58.89 -14.06
C GLN A 632 63.52 59.68 -13.62
N ASN A 633 64.69 59.03 -13.55
CA ASN A 633 65.97 59.44 -14.18
C ASN A 633 67.13 58.63 -13.56
N THR A 634 67.88 57.84 -14.34
CA THR A 634 69.15 58.20 -15.03
C THR A 634 70.21 58.82 -14.12
N ASN A 635 71.37 58.16 -13.97
CA ASN A 635 72.62 58.56 -14.64
C ASN A 635 73.84 57.71 -14.20
N PRO A 636 74.96 57.78 -14.96
CA PRO A 636 75.88 56.69 -15.28
C PRO A 636 77.26 56.87 -14.62
N ASN A 637 78.14 55.87 -14.71
CA ASN A 637 79.60 56.06 -14.81
C ASN A 637 80.39 54.74 -14.97
N LEU A 638 81.02 54.59 -16.16
CA LEU A 638 82.33 53.96 -16.49
C LEU A 638 82.56 52.44 -16.21
N PRO A 639 83.58 51.78 -16.82
CA PRO A 639 84.06 51.83 -18.21
C PRO A 639 84.35 50.43 -18.85
N SER A 640 84.18 50.41 -20.16
CA SER A 640 84.77 49.62 -21.27
C SER A 640 85.95 48.66 -21.02
N TYR A 641 85.73 47.48 -20.43
CA TYR A 641 86.55 46.28 -20.72
C TYR A 641 85.80 44.93 -20.56
N LEU A 642 84.48 44.92 -20.55
CA LEU A 642 83.66 43.69 -20.53
C LEU A 642 82.58 43.65 -21.62
N THR A 643 82.79 44.34 -22.73
CA THR A 643 81.83 44.39 -23.85
C THR A 643 81.73 43.14 -24.74
N PRO A 644 82.67 42.16 -24.78
CA PRO A 644 82.45 40.95 -25.59
C PRO A 644 81.79 39.78 -24.83
N LEU A 645 81.77 39.79 -23.49
CA LEU A 645 81.24 38.69 -22.68
C LEU A 645 79.82 38.94 -22.16
N LEU A 646 79.43 40.20 -21.97
CA LEU A 646 78.04 40.56 -21.62
C LEU A 646 77.08 40.54 -22.83
N GLN A 647 77.59 40.66 -24.06
CA GLN A 647 76.73 40.63 -25.26
C GLN A 647 76.36 39.22 -25.73
N ARG A 648 76.99 38.18 -25.18
CA ARG A 648 76.59 36.78 -25.42
C ARG A 648 75.71 36.21 -24.31
N MET A 649 75.80 36.77 -23.10
CA MET A 649 74.96 36.39 -21.96
C MET A 649 73.67 37.22 -21.85
N SER A 650 73.62 38.46 -22.37
CA SER A 650 72.37 39.24 -22.38
C SER A 650 71.36 38.74 -23.42
N SER A 651 71.82 38.19 -24.56
CA SER A 651 70.93 37.61 -25.56
C SER A 651 70.24 36.32 -25.09
N GLU A 652 70.83 35.58 -24.15
CA GLU A 652 70.21 34.38 -23.57
C GLU A 652 69.33 34.71 -22.34
N SER A 653 69.68 35.71 -21.52
CA SER A 653 68.84 36.11 -20.39
C SER A 653 67.62 36.93 -20.81
N ASP A 654 67.74 37.82 -21.80
CA ASP A 654 66.60 38.59 -22.31
C ASP A 654 65.64 37.69 -23.08
N THR A 655 66.14 36.69 -23.83
CA THR A 655 65.26 35.71 -24.47
C THR A 655 64.59 34.81 -23.46
N GLN A 656 65.24 34.39 -22.36
CA GLN A 656 64.57 33.63 -21.30
C GLN A 656 63.55 34.46 -20.51
N LEU A 657 63.84 35.73 -20.20
CA LEU A 657 62.89 36.64 -19.55
C LEU A 657 61.72 36.99 -20.47
N GLU A 658 61.96 37.26 -21.76
CA GLU A 658 60.91 37.46 -22.76
C GLU A 658 60.11 36.17 -22.99
N THR A 659 60.74 35.00 -22.98
CA THR A 659 60.04 33.71 -23.10
C THR A 659 59.22 33.41 -21.84
N THR A 660 59.72 33.77 -20.65
CA THR A 660 58.98 33.58 -19.39
C THR A 660 57.86 34.62 -19.26
N ALA A 661 58.08 35.87 -19.66
CA ALA A 661 57.08 36.93 -19.67
C ALA A 661 55.99 36.64 -20.72
N SER A 662 56.35 36.16 -21.91
CA SER A 662 55.38 35.74 -22.92
C SER A 662 54.65 34.47 -22.54
N SER A 663 55.31 33.50 -21.90
CA SER A 663 54.64 32.30 -21.37
C SER A 663 53.67 32.62 -20.24
N THR A 664 54.06 33.53 -19.33
CA THR A 664 53.17 33.98 -18.26
C THR A 664 52.02 34.83 -18.79
N LEU A 665 52.26 35.72 -19.76
CA LEU A 665 51.20 36.46 -20.44
C LEU A 665 50.26 35.54 -21.21
N TYR A 666 50.79 34.55 -21.93
CA TYR A 666 49.99 33.57 -22.66
C TYR A 666 49.14 32.72 -21.71
N LEU A 667 49.68 32.35 -20.55
CA LEU A 667 48.94 31.60 -19.54
C LEU A 667 47.87 32.47 -18.88
N LEU A 668 48.16 33.76 -18.66
CA LEU A 668 47.19 34.73 -18.12
C LEU A 668 46.09 35.03 -19.13
N GLU A 669 46.44 35.21 -20.40
CA GLU A 669 45.52 35.40 -21.52
C GLU A 669 44.66 34.16 -21.75
N SER A 670 45.24 32.95 -21.71
CA SER A 670 44.51 31.69 -21.78
C SER A 670 43.51 31.54 -20.63
N ARG A 671 43.91 31.90 -19.40
CA ARG A 671 43.02 31.88 -18.23
C ARG A 671 41.93 32.94 -18.32
N LEU A 672 42.27 34.15 -18.78
CA LEU A 672 41.31 35.23 -18.96
C LEU A 672 40.32 34.86 -20.05
N ASN A 673 40.78 34.28 -21.16
CA ASN A 673 39.93 33.77 -22.24
C ASN A 673 39.02 32.63 -21.76
N ARG A 674 39.49 31.74 -20.89
CA ARG A 674 38.67 30.67 -20.30
C ARG A 674 37.62 31.23 -19.35
N LEU A 675 37.96 32.25 -18.56
CA LEU A 675 37.01 32.96 -17.71
C LEU A 675 35.99 33.75 -18.54
N THR A 676 36.43 34.41 -19.61
CA THR A 676 35.54 35.11 -20.55
C THR A 676 34.60 34.13 -21.21
N TYR A 677 35.08 32.97 -21.67
CA TYR A 677 34.23 31.90 -22.21
C TYR A 677 33.21 31.37 -21.20
N LEU A 678 33.63 31.10 -19.96
CA LEU A 678 32.70 30.68 -18.90
C LEU A 678 31.64 31.75 -18.59
N LEU A 679 31.99 33.02 -18.76
CA LEU A 679 31.08 34.15 -18.53
C LEU A 679 30.19 34.47 -19.74
N THR A 680 30.63 34.28 -20.98
CA THR A 680 29.88 34.67 -22.19
C THR A 680 29.26 33.51 -22.96
N GLY A 681 29.81 32.30 -22.88
CA GLY A 681 29.30 31.09 -23.54
C GLY A 681 29.58 30.97 -25.05
N ASP A 682 29.96 32.07 -25.72
CA ASP A 682 30.19 32.12 -27.17
C ASP A 682 31.68 32.12 -27.54
N THR A 683 32.06 31.29 -28.52
CA THR A 683 33.38 31.29 -29.16
C THR A 683 33.27 31.56 -30.66
N ALA A 684 34.20 32.35 -31.22
CA ALA A 684 34.40 32.35 -32.66
C ALA A 684 35.15 31.06 -33.07
N TRP A 685 34.97 30.61 -34.32
CA TRP A 685 35.53 29.37 -34.89
C TRP A 685 37.06 29.20 -34.70
N THR A 686 37.79 30.29 -34.39
CA THR A 686 39.25 30.28 -34.16
C THR A 686 39.66 30.08 -32.70
N GLY A 687 38.73 29.85 -31.76
CA GLY A 687 39.05 29.51 -30.35
C GLY A 687 39.42 30.69 -29.45
N THR A 688 39.36 31.92 -29.95
CA THR A 688 39.46 33.15 -29.14
C THR A 688 38.05 33.64 -28.78
N PRO A 689 37.74 33.87 -27.48
CA PRO A 689 36.41 34.34 -27.07
C PRO A 689 36.19 35.79 -27.53
N ASN A 690 35.00 36.09 -28.05
CA ASN A 690 34.66 37.46 -28.46
C ASN A 690 34.50 38.34 -27.20
N PRO A 691 35.01 39.59 -27.20
CA PRO A 691 34.76 40.51 -26.10
C PRO A 691 33.24 40.76 -25.99
N PRO A 692 32.69 40.83 -24.77
CA PRO A 692 31.24 40.91 -24.58
C PRO A 692 30.67 42.20 -25.22
N PRO A 693 29.53 42.13 -25.95
CA PRO A 693 28.85 43.34 -26.38
C PRO A 693 28.40 44.14 -25.15
N LYS A 694 28.36 45.47 -25.29
CA LYS A 694 27.88 46.36 -24.21
C LYS A 694 26.43 45.95 -23.85
N PRO A 695 26.13 45.63 -22.57
CA PRO A 695 24.81 45.14 -22.19
C PRO A 695 23.76 46.22 -22.41
N SER A 696 22.64 45.86 -23.04
CA SER A 696 21.51 46.76 -23.27
C SER A 696 20.62 46.90 -22.04
N SER A 697 20.74 45.98 -21.06
CA SER A 697 19.99 45.98 -19.80
C SER A 697 20.88 45.59 -18.61
N TYR A 698 20.56 46.14 -17.43
CA TYR A 698 21.31 45.95 -16.18
C TYR A 698 21.29 44.49 -15.67
N ASP A 699 20.31 43.69 -16.08
CA ASP A 699 20.18 42.27 -15.68
C ASP A 699 21.18 41.35 -16.38
N GLU A 700 21.79 41.80 -17.48
CA GLU A 700 22.82 41.03 -18.21
C GLU A 700 24.24 41.29 -17.70
N THR A 701 24.38 42.08 -16.64
CA THR A 701 25.69 42.44 -16.10
C THR A 701 26.39 41.24 -15.46
N VAL A 702 27.70 41.16 -15.70
CA VAL A 702 28.59 40.07 -15.24
C VAL A 702 28.49 39.82 -13.74
N SER A 703 28.28 40.87 -12.93
CA SER A 703 28.17 40.77 -11.48
C SER A 703 26.95 39.97 -11.01
N ARG A 704 25.77 40.13 -11.64
CA ARG A 704 24.57 39.37 -11.27
C ARG A 704 24.64 37.91 -11.72
N ARG A 705 25.31 37.65 -12.86
CA ARG A 705 25.56 36.28 -13.34
C ARG A 705 26.53 35.53 -12.42
N LEU A 706 27.54 36.21 -11.88
CA LEU A 706 28.42 35.66 -10.85
C LEU A 706 27.66 35.36 -9.56
N GLN A 707 26.81 36.28 -9.09
CA GLN A 707 25.97 36.03 -7.91
C GLN A 707 24.99 34.86 -8.10
N ARG A 708 24.51 34.63 -9.32
CA ARG A 708 23.66 33.48 -9.64
C ARG A 708 24.44 32.16 -9.64
N LEU A 709 25.66 32.16 -10.19
CA LEU A 709 26.53 30.97 -10.13
C LEU A 709 26.96 30.65 -8.70
N GLU A 710 27.21 31.68 -7.89
CA GLU A 710 27.50 31.52 -6.46
C GLU A 710 26.31 30.92 -5.71
N SER A 711 25.10 31.41 -5.93
CA SER A 711 23.90 30.86 -5.29
C SER A 711 23.55 29.45 -5.78
N GLU A 712 23.79 29.12 -7.05
CA GLU A 712 23.63 27.78 -7.59
C GLU A 712 24.68 26.80 -7.04
N LEU A 713 25.92 27.28 -6.82
CA LEU A 713 27.00 26.49 -6.22
C LEU A 713 26.78 26.26 -4.72
N GLU A 714 26.25 27.25 -3.99
CA GLU A 714 25.81 27.08 -2.60
C GLU A 714 24.64 26.08 -2.49
N ASN A 715 23.69 26.15 -3.42
CA ASN A 715 22.57 25.21 -3.48
C ASN A 715 23.06 23.78 -3.82
N LEU A 716 24.08 23.66 -4.67
CA LEU A 716 24.72 22.39 -4.99
C LEU A 716 25.55 21.85 -3.81
N ALA A 717 26.23 22.72 -3.06
CA ALA A 717 26.94 22.36 -1.83
C ALA A 717 25.97 21.89 -0.73
N GLY A 718 24.73 22.42 -0.69
CA GLY A 718 23.68 21.93 0.19
C GLY A 718 23.15 20.54 -0.17
N LYS A 719 23.18 20.16 -1.46
CA LYS A 719 22.66 18.87 -1.96
C LYS A 719 23.73 17.78 -2.03
N VAL A 720 24.99 18.13 -2.23
CA VAL A 720 26.08 17.17 -2.47
C VAL A 720 27.18 17.36 -1.41
N GLY A 721 27.27 16.42 -0.47
CA GLY A 721 28.24 16.47 0.64
C GLY A 721 29.70 16.56 0.20
N VAL A 722 30.06 15.94 -0.93
CA VAL A 722 31.43 16.00 -1.49
C VAL A 722 31.82 17.42 -1.93
N VAL A 723 30.87 18.20 -2.46
CA VAL A 723 31.12 19.59 -2.88
C VAL A 723 31.32 20.48 -1.66
N ARG A 724 30.57 20.23 -0.58
CA ARG A 724 30.76 20.89 0.72
C ARG A 724 32.14 20.58 1.33
N ASP A 725 32.59 19.34 1.27
CA ASP A 725 33.89 18.93 1.80
C ASP A 725 35.05 19.53 0.96
N ILE A 726 34.91 19.62 -0.37
CA ILE A 726 35.88 20.28 -1.26
C ILE A 726 35.90 21.80 -1.06
N LEU A 727 34.74 22.45 -0.90
CA LEU A 727 34.65 23.87 -0.55
C LEU A 727 35.27 24.16 0.81
N GLY A 728 35.06 23.27 1.79
CA GLY A 728 35.69 23.34 3.10
C GLY A 728 37.21 23.27 3.01
N LEU A 729 37.76 22.35 2.20
CA LEU A 729 39.20 22.24 1.95
C LEU A 729 39.77 23.46 1.19
N TYR A 730 38.99 24.06 0.29
CA TYR A 730 39.41 25.24 -0.48
C TYR A 730 39.39 26.51 0.39
N LEU A 731 38.38 26.67 1.24
CA LEU A 731 38.28 27.76 2.21
C LEU A 731 39.43 27.71 3.23
N PHE A 732 39.73 26.52 3.76
CA PHE A 732 40.84 26.31 4.71
C PHE A 732 42.21 26.67 4.10
N ARG A 733 42.38 26.50 2.79
CA ARG A 733 43.59 26.89 2.06
C ARG A 733 43.66 28.38 1.74
N SER A 734 42.51 29.01 1.50
CA SER A 734 42.42 30.43 1.12
C SER A 734 42.63 31.41 2.28
N THR A 735 42.36 30.98 3.53
CA THR A 735 42.57 31.80 4.73
C THR A 735 44.05 31.95 5.13
N SER A 736 44.94 31.10 4.63
CA SER A 736 46.38 31.15 4.94
C SER A 736 47.23 31.96 3.95
N THR A 737 46.66 32.51 2.86
CA THR A 737 47.45 33.21 1.82
C THR A 737 47.31 34.74 1.85
N LEU A 738 46.65 35.32 2.84
CA LEU A 738 46.44 36.77 2.96
C LEU A 738 46.94 37.40 4.27
N SER A 739 47.82 36.74 5.03
CA SER A 739 48.56 37.37 6.13
C SER A 739 50.01 37.66 5.70
N LEU A 740 50.30 38.93 5.44
CA LEU A 740 51.66 39.44 5.28
C LEU A 740 52.29 39.65 6.68
N PRO A 741 53.53 39.19 6.94
CA PRO A 741 54.36 39.82 7.96
C PRO A 741 55.57 40.50 7.32
N THR A 742 55.68 41.78 7.63
CA THR A 742 56.81 42.67 7.41
C THR A 742 58.10 42.12 8.03
N SER A 743 59.17 42.25 7.25
CA SER A 743 60.59 42.06 7.56
C SER A 743 61.08 42.61 8.91
N THR A 744 62.01 41.91 9.57
CA THR A 744 63.30 42.47 10.07
C THR A 744 64.28 41.42 10.61
N THR A 745 65.53 41.51 10.08
CA THR A 745 66.86 41.29 10.71
C THR A 745 67.40 39.93 11.18
N ASP A 746 68.51 39.57 10.53
CA ASP A 746 69.84 39.17 11.05
C ASP A 746 70.16 37.75 11.59
N GLN A 747 71.00 37.07 10.80
CA GLN A 747 72.33 36.50 11.10
C GLN A 747 72.55 35.21 11.95
N THR A 748 73.31 34.31 11.30
CA THR A 748 74.49 33.50 11.74
C THR A 748 74.34 32.20 12.55
N ASP A 749 74.96 31.16 11.96
CA ASP A 749 75.88 30.13 12.49
C ASP A 749 75.39 28.93 13.35
N THR A 750 75.49 27.73 12.73
CA THR A 750 76.07 26.40 13.08
C THR A 750 76.37 25.99 14.57
N PRO A 751 76.66 24.70 14.89
CA PRO A 751 75.77 23.56 15.22
C PRO A 751 76.11 22.94 16.62
N GLU A 752 75.33 21.96 17.15
CA GLU A 752 75.81 20.76 17.90
C GLU A 752 74.70 19.99 18.68
N THR A 753 74.85 18.67 18.67
CA THR A 753 74.19 17.49 19.28
C THR A 753 73.82 17.66 20.78
N THR A 754 72.66 17.26 21.33
CA THR A 754 72.16 15.88 21.62
C THR A 754 70.73 15.96 22.24
N GLN A 755 69.86 14.95 21.96
CA GLN A 755 68.48 14.59 22.44
C GLN A 755 68.01 14.99 23.88
N PRO A 756 66.72 14.80 24.31
CA PRO A 756 65.42 14.55 23.63
C PRO A 756 64.23 15.41 24.18
N SER A 757 63.00 15.20 23.67
CA SER A 757 61.64 15.56 24.19
C SER A 757 60.85 16.57 23.33
N ASP A 758 59.76 16.10 22.74
CA ASP A 758 58.62 16.84 22.15
C ASP A 758 57.95 17.79 23.18
N PRO A 759 57.09 18.79 22.83
CA PRO A 759 56.17 18.83 21.66
C PRO A 759 55.91 20.22 20.98
N GLU A 760 55.00 20.21 19.99
CA GLU A 760 54.32 21.29 19.20
C GLU A 760 54.67 21.22 17.69
N THR A 761 54.07 20.36 16.87
CA THR A 761 52.67 20.28 16.35
C THR A 761 52.25 21.43 15.42
N GLU A 762 52.42 21.23 14.11
CA GLU A 762 51.43 21.65 13.10
C GLU A 762 51.11 20.47 12.15
N PRO A 763 49.83 20.22 11.80
CA PRO A 763 49.36 18.94 11.26
C PRO A 763 49.44 18.89 9.73
N SER A 764 50.30 18.03 9.20
CA SER A 764 50.13 17.50 7.83
C SER A 764 49.34 16.18 7.91
N PRO A 765 48.36 15.94 7.00
CA PRO A 765 47.63 14.68 7.02
C PRO A 765 48.58 13.51 6.67
N PRO A 766 48.38 12.32 7.27
CA PRO A 766 49.29 11.19 7.10
C PRO A 766 49.43 10.75 5.64
N LEU A 767 50.65 10.44 5.22
CA LEU A 767 51.02 9.91 3.90
C LEU A 767 50.15 8.72 3.45
N GLN A 768 49.64 7.95 4.42
CA GLN A 768 48.73 6.83 4.21
C GLN A 768 47.34 7.25 3.71
N ILE A 769 46.81 8.38 4.16
CA ILE A 769 45.50 8.89 3.72
C ILE A 769 45.61 9.38 2.27
N MET A 770 46.67 10.11 1.94
CA MET A 770 46.92 10.53 0.55
C MET A 770 47.11 9.33 -0.39
N LEU A 771 47.85 8.30 0.04
CA LEU A 771 47.98 7.07 -0.74
C LEU A 771 46.66 6.32 -0.90
N SER A 772 45.83 6.26 0.15
CA SER A 772 44.52 5.60 0.09
C SER A 772 43.53 6.31 -0.86
N ILE A 773 43.60 7.63 -0.93
CA ILE A 773 42.82 8.45 -1.86
C ILE A 773 43.34 8.24 -3.28
N ILE A 774 44.66 8.27 -3.50
CA ILE A 774 45.22 8.05 -4.84
C ILE A 774 44.94 6.62 -5.34
N LEU A 775 45.01 5.62 -4.45
CA LEU A 775 44.65 4.24 -4.77
C LEU A 775 43.15 4.05 -5.03
N SER A 776 42.27 4.79 -4.36
CA SER A 776 40.83 4.73 -4.60
C SER A 776 40.42 5.41 -5.92
N TYR A 777 41.16 6.45 -6.36
CA TYR A 777 40.92 7.12 -7.64
C TYR A 777 41.70 6.54 -8.83
N ALA A 778 42.67 5.63 -8.59
CA ALA A 778 43.50 5.07 -9.65
C ALA A 778 42.70 4.29 -10.70
N SER A 779 41.67 3.53 -10.29
CA SER A 779 40.78 2.84 -11.22
C SER A 779 39.94 3.80 -12.04
N LEU A 780 39.46 4.90 -11.43
CA LEU A 780 38.71 5.94 -12.13
C LEU A 780 39.54 6.65 -13.20
N ILE A 781 40.84 6.86 -12.95
CA ILE A 781 41.76 7.45 -13.94
C ILE A 781 41.96 6.50 -15.11
N SER A 782 42.11 5.21 -14.85
CA SER A 782 42.26 4.20 -15.91
C SER A 782 40.95 4.01 -16.70
N GLU A 783 39.81 4.06 -16.03
CA GLU A 783 38.48 3.96 -16.65
C GLU A 783 38.13 5.22 -17.46
N THR A 784 38.45 6.41 -16.96
CA THR A 784 38.26 7.67 -17.71
C THR A 784 39.21 7.78 -18.88
N ALA A 785 40.46 7.32 -18.76
CA ALA A 785 41.38 7.20 -19.89
C ALA A 785 40.84 6.22 -20.94
N SER A 786 40.37 5.04 -20.53
CA SER A 786 39.72 4.04 -21.40
C SER A 786 38.49 4.61 -22.10
N ARG A 787 37.62 5.35 -21.39
CA ARG A 787 36.43 5.99 -21.98
C ARG A 787 36.80 7.14 -22.91
N LEU A 788 37.85 7.91 -22.62
CA LEU A 788 38.34 8.95 -23.52
C LEU A 788 38.97 8.36 -24.78
N THR A 789 39.73 7.27 -24.66
CA THR A 789 40.26 6.53 -25.81
C THR A 789 39.12 5.93 -26.64
N SER A 790 38.11 5.37 -25.99
CA SER A 790 36.90 4.87 -26.66
C SER A 790 36.10 5.98 -27.34
N LEU A 791 36.05 7.19 -26.79
CA LEU A 791 35.39 8.34 -27.40
C LEU A 791 36.16 8.87 -28.61
N THR A 792 37.49 8.88 -28.56
CA THR A 792 38.32 9.20 -29.74
C THR A 792 38.20 8.19 -30.87
N ASP A 793 37.85 6.94 -30.55
CA ASP A 793 37.64 5.86 -31.54
C ASP A 793 36.19 5.79 -32.06
N THR A 794 35.27 6.65 -31.60
CA THR A 794 33.93 6.71 -32.21
C THR A 794 33.98 7.43 -33.56
N PRO A 795 33.52 6.80 -34.66
CA PRO A 795 33.46 7.49 -35.94
C PRO A 795 32.42 8.62 -35.85
N ILE A 796 32.78 9.78 -36.40
CA ILE A 796 31.87 10.93 -36.51
C ILE A 796 30.62 10.46 -37.28
N PRO A 797 29.40 10.64 -36.73
CA PRO A 797 28.17 10.16 -37.36
C PRO A 797 27.99 10.79 -38.75
N ASP A 798 27.38 10.03 -39.66
CA ASP A 798 27.17 10.44 -41.04
C ASP A 798 26.46 11.80 -41.12
N ALA A 799 26.98 12.71 -41.96
CA ALA A 799 26.53 14.10 -42.03
C ALA A 799 25.03 14.20 -42.36
N SER A 800 24.48 13.20 -43.07
CA SER A 800 23.07 13.08 -43.40
C SER A 800 22.16 12.97 -42.15
N LEU A 801 22.57 12.19 -41.14
CA LEU A 801 21.82 12.01 -39.90
C LEU A 801 21.88 13.27 -39.03
N SER A 802 23.05 13.91 -38.95
CA SER A 802 23.19 15.18 -38.24
C SER A 802 22.33 16.29 -38.86
N ALA A 803 22.26 16.36 -40.20
CA ALA A 803 21.37 17.28 -40.91
C ALA A 803 19.89 16.99 -40.65
N SER A 804 19.50 15.71 -40.55
CA SER A 804 18.13 15.32 -40.20
C SER A 804 17.73 15.71 -38.78
N LEU A 805 18.66 15.59 -37.82
CA LEU A 805 18.45 16.02 -36.43
C LEU A 805 18.31 17.55 -36.34
N ILE A 806 19.15 18.29 -37.07
CA ILE A 806 19.04 19.75 -37.17
C ILE A 806 17.69 20.16 -37.79
N ALA A 807 17.21 19.41 -38.79
CA ALA A 807 15.89 19.66 -39.40
C ALA A 807 14.71 19.39 -38.44
N LEU A 808 14.89 18.54 -37.42
CA LEU A 808 13.88 18.23 -36.41
C LEU A 808 13.87 19.23 -35.24
N GLN A 809 14.95 19.98 -35.03
CA GLN A 809 15.07 21.01 -33.99
C GLN A 809 13.88 22.00 -33.90
N PRO A 810 13.37 22.58 -35.00
CA PRO A 810 12.22 23.49 -34.91
C PRO A 810 10.95 22.80 -34.40
N ARG A 811 10.75 21.51 -34.71
CA ARG A 811 9.61 20.74 -34.19
C ARG A 811 9.76 20.44 -32.70
N MET A 812 10.98 20.13 -32.25
CA MET A 812 11.27 19.97 -30.82
C MET A 812 11.05 21.26 -30.05
N ASN A 813 11.47 22.41 -30.59
CA ASN A 813 11.25 23.71 -29.96
C ASN A 813 9.75 24.06 -29.88
N GLN A 814 8.96 23.72 -30.89
CA GLN A 814 7.50 23.90 -30.86
C GLN A 814 6.82 23.02 -29.82
N LEU A 815 7.28 21.77 -29.66
CA LEU A 815 6.76 20.87 -28.62
C LEU A 815 7.16 21.34 -27.23
N ALA A 816 8.39 21.79 -27.03
CA ALA A 816 8.85 22.36 -25.76
C ALA A 816 8.03 23.61 -25.38
N ALA A 817 7.74 24.50 -26.33
CA ALA A 817 6.89 25.67 -26.08
C ALA A 817 5.45 25.28 -25.69
N LYS A 818 4.88 24.23 -26.30
CA LYS A 818 3.57 23.70 -25.91
C LYS A 818 3.60 23.07 -24.51
N GLN A 819 4.66 22.35 -24.18
CA GLN A 819 4.84 21.75 -22.86
C GLN A 819 4.94 22.82 -21.77
N ASP A 820 5.67 23.90 -22.04
CA ASP A 820 5.76 25.06 -21.14
C ASP A 820 4.39 25.71 -20.94
N GLU A 821 3.61 25.88 -22.00
CA GLU A 821 2.26 26.45 -21.90
C GLU A 821 1.32 25.57 -21.08
N GLN A 822 1.30 24.26 -21.35
CA GLN A 822 0.53 23.30 -20.57
C GLN A 822 0.96 23.29 -19.09
N SER A 823 2.25 23.43 -18.81
CA SER A 823 2.75 23.49 -17.44
C SER A 823 2.23 24.73 -16.68
N ARG A 824 2.08 25.87 -17.38
CA ARG A 824 1.50 27.10 -16.81
C ARG A 824 0.01 26.95 -16.55
N GLU A 825 -0.73 26.37 -17.50
CA GLU A 825 -2.17 26.10 -17.32
C GLU A 825 -2.40 25.16 -16.14
N ILE A 826 -1.62 24.09 -16.02
CA ILE A 826 -1.70 23.15 -14.89
C ILE A 826 -1.37 23.85 -13.57
N ALA A 827 -0.34 24.71 -13.54
CA ALA A 827 0.00 25.47 -12.35
C ALA A 827 -1.15 26.41 -11.93
N GLU A 828 -1.80 27.08 -12.90
CA GLU A 828 -2.94 27.94 -12.63
C GLU A 828 -4.15 27.14 -12.12
N LEU A 829 -4.46 26.02 -12.76
CA LEU A 829 -5.53 25.12 -12.33
C LEU A 829 -5.28 24.63 -10.90
N ARG A 830 -4.05 24.23 -10.55
CA ARG A 830 -3.69 23.83 -9.17
C ARG A 830 -3.96 24.94 -8.16
N VAL A 831 -3.64 26.19 -8.49
CA VAL A 831 -3.92 27.34 -7.62
C VAL A 831 -5.43 27.57 -7.46
N ARG A 832 -6.21 27.44 -8.55
CA ARG A 832 -7.67 27.57 -8.48
C ARG A 832 -8.30 26.44 -7.65
N THR A 833 -7.88 25.20 -7.86
CA THR A 833 -8.37 24.05 -7.08
C THR A 833 -8.02 24.19 -5.60
N ALA A 834 -6.82 24.65 -5.26
CA ALA A 834 -6.43 24.92 -3.88
C ALA A 834 -7.34 25.96 -3.21
N LYS A 835 -7.71 27.04 -3.91
CA LYS A 835 -8.66 28.04 -3.40
C LYS A 835 -10.07 27.49 -3.20
N VAL A 836 -10.55 26.63 -4.10
CA VAL A 836 -11.87 25.98 -3.97
C VAL A 836 -11.87 25.03 -2.78
N LEU A 837 -10.83 24.23 -2.61
CA LEU A 837 -10.67 23.32 -1.46
C LEU A 837 -10.59 24.08 -0.14
N GLN A 838 -9.82 25.17 -0.10
CA GLN A 838 -9.77 26.03 1.08
C GLN A 838 -11.16 26.56 1.43
N ARG A 839 -11.91 27.07 0.45
CA ARG A 839 -13.28 27.57 0.68
C ARG A 839 -14.23 26.46 1.13
N TYR A 840 -14.11 25.26 0.56
CA TYR A 840 -14.91 24.12 0.99
C TYR A 840 -14.61 23.74 2.44
N TYR A 841 -13.33 23.71 2.82
CA TYR A 841 -12.90 23.44 4.20
C TYR A 841 -13.44 24.48 5.18
N GLU A 842 -13.30 25.77 4.86
CA GLU A 842 -13.79 26.87 5.69
C GLU A 842 -15.32 26.85 5.82
N VAL A 843 -16.06 26.70 4.71
CA VAL A 843 -17.53 26.83 4.73
C VAL A 843 -18.21 25.54 5.21
N SER A 844 -17.80 24.39 4.69
CA SER A 844 -18.52 23.13 4.93
C SER A 844 -18.03 22.44 6.19
N LEU A 845 -16.71 22.39 6.41
CA LEU A 845 -16.12 21.59 7.49
C LEU A 845 -16.03 22.41 8.79
N LEU A 846 -15.39 23.57 8.75
CA LEU A 846 -15.31 24.47 9.90
C LEU A 846 -16.67 25.11 10.20
N GLY A 847 -17.32 25.70 9.19
CA GLY A 847 -18.66 26.28 9.35
C GLY A 847 -19.72 25.24 9.75
N GLY A 848 -19.65 24.03 9.19
CA GLY A 848 -20.51 22.92 9.63
C GLY A 848 -20.24 22.51 11.08
N GLY A 849 -18.96 22.40 11.47
CA GLY A 849 -18.55 22.09 12.84
C GLY A 849 -19.04 23.09 13.88
N GLU A 850 -19.01 24.40 13.57
CA GLU A 850 -19.57 25.44 14.45
C GLU A 850 -21.08 25.27 14.65
N VAL A 851 -21.84 24.98 13.58
CA VAL A 851 -23.29 24.75 13.66
C VAL A 851 -23.60 23.48 14.48
N TRP A 852 -22.84 22.41 14.28
CA TRP A 852 -22.98 21.18 15.07
C TRP A 852 -22.66 21.43 16.55
N GLY A 853 -21.60 22.16 16.86
CA GLY A 853 -21.26 22.54 18.23
C GLY A 853 -22.33 23.41 18.89
N GLU A 854 -22.95 24.34 18.15
CA GLU A 854 -24.10 25.10 18.65
C GLU A 854 -25.31 24.21 18.96
N TRP A 855 -25.60 23.25 18.08
CA TRP A 855 -26.70 22.30 18.27
C TRP A 855 -26.47 21.39 19.47
N GLU A 856 -25.26 20.85 19.61
CA GLU A 856 -24.86 20.05 20.77
C GLU A 856 -25.00 20.86 22.07
N GLY A 857 -24.52 22.12 22.10
CA GLY A 857 -24.69 22.98 23.26
C GLY A 857 -26.15 23.34 23.58
N ARG A 858 -27.04 23.40 22.58
CA ARG A 858 -28.50 23.54 22.80
C ARG A 858 -29.10 22.24 23.35
N MET A 859 -28.72 21.09 22.80
CA MET A 859 -29.17 19.77 23.24
C MET A 859 -28.77 19.52 24.70
N GLU A 860 -27.52 19.83 25.06
CA GLU A 860 -27.00 19.66 26.42
C GLU A 860 -27.72 20.59 27.43
N ARG A 861 -28.13 21.79 27.01
CA ARG A 861 -28.98 22.67 27.83
C ARG A 861 -30.35 22.06 28.09
N VAL A 862 -31.00 21.53 27.05
CA VAL A 862 -32.29 20.85 27.19
C VAL A 862 -32.16 19.61 28.07
N GLU A 863 -31.11 18.81 27.87
CA GLU A 863 -30.85 17.62 28.69
C GLU A 863 -30.62 17.98 30.17
N ARG A 864 -29.87 19.05 30.45
CA ARG A 864 -29.70 19.56 31.83
C ARG A 864 -31.02 20.03 32.44
N GLU A 865 -31.90 20.67 31.67
CA GLU A 865 -33.23 21.06 32.15
C GLU A 865 -34.13 19.85 32.40
N VAL A 866 -34.14 18.86 31.50
CA VAL A 866 -34.87 17.60 31.67
C VAL A 866 -34.39 16.86 32.92
N LYS A 867 -33.07 16.72 33.12
CA LYS A 867 -32.50 16.11 34.34
C LYS A 867 -32.92 16.88 35.60
N ARG A 868 -32.97 18.21 35.57
CA ARG A 868 -33.45 19.02 36.72
C ARG A 868 -34.93 18.77 37.01
N VAL A 869 -35.76 18.68 35.97
CA VAL A 869 -37.20 18.41 36.11
C VAL A 869 -37.44 16.98 36.60
N GLU A 870 -36.68 15.99 36.12
CA GLU A 870 -36.73 14.61 36.60
C GLU A 870 -36.33 14.49 38.06
N VAL A 871 -35.27 15.18 38.49
CA VAL A 871 -34.85 15.24 39.90
C VAL A 871 -35.90 15.95 40.77
N ALA A 872 -36.52 17.02 40.28
CA ALA A 872 -37.61 17.70 40.98
C ALA A 872 -38.85 16.80 41.13
N ARG A 873 -39.24 16.12 40.06
CA ARG A 873 -40.37 15.18 40.04
C ARG A 873 -40.11 13.94 40.92
N GLY A 874 -38.86 13.49 41.01
CA GLY A 874 -38.44 12.44 41.94
C GLY A 874 -38.45 12.86 43.42
N ARG A 875 -38.32 14.17 43.71
CA ARG A 875 -38.41 14.73 45.07
C ARG A 875 -39.84 15.02 45.51
N GLU A 876 -40.74 15.34 44.59
CA GLU A 876 -42.18 15.53 44.87
C GLU A 876 -42.97 14.21 44.90
N GLY A 877 -42.34 13.09 44.54
CA GLY A 877 -42.89 11.73 44.60
C GLY A 877 -42.61 10.95 45.90
N ILE A 878 -42.12 11.63 46.95
CA ILE A 878 -41.95 11.14 48.33
C ILE A 878 -42.81 12.03 49.21
#